data_AF-A0A8T2F1F5-F1
#
_entry.id   AF-A0A8T2F1F5-F1
#
_cell.length_a   1.000
_cell.length_b   1.000
_cell.length_c   1.000
_cell.angle_alpha   90.00
_cell.angle_beta   90.00
_cell.angle_gamma   90.00
#
_symmetry.space_group_name_H-M   'P 1'
#
loop_
_entity.id
_entity.type
_entity.pdbx_description
1 polymer ?
#
loop_
_entity_poly.entity_id
_entity_poly.type
_entity_poly.pdbx_seq_one_letter_code
_entity_poly.pdbx_strand_id
1 'polypeptide(L)'
;MKLFDAHCHLQDKRVIDKASQLISAALAVGVTNFAVNGTSEKDWNLVKEMGETYPSVVPCFGLHPWFIADRSPHWFKTLKKFFETTPTAAVGEIGLDKGPLAGGIDYSDQLVVFRPQLELAKELNKPVAVHCIDAFDDLLEIMRSIGPFPAGVILHSFNGSAEVVPKLAELGAYFSFSGWFTYIDEKIARKTLKSIPSDRLLLETDSPDGLPKSDESSSDPKPTLNEPANILAVLDYVANLSNMKKEELAELSYVNSVRNSKSQDLDLYVKGVHFHLNKETLAKRSAKVTTLLESNKLHELRWIIRDMDINPSIFHLVTRFCYGYKIELSADNIVSVLCIAYYLEMSDDHSSNNLLNKAVTFLEQRVLMSWSETVKALCICSDKILDKLANVGLIEVFLDSLIEKALNDTRLLQDLITLPLRLYEPLILEVSKHNVSLENLVASVCNYANRWVFEKDSGDGSVSRNKREGIEAVERLLPHQRGTISSGFLFKSLKESIFLGACSDCRKGFEVRISNQLDMARAKDLQILSPTEDGSYDIELLKTILKSFYSNDSVPDLSRFVSVARMLEEFLLEAAASDAGLRVGTFKELAEIAVAASCDVLSYSDGIYRAIDVYLERHRDLIESEKMEACRFLHCKKLSPEACEHASKNEKLPLRIVMQVLFVSQMQIRDKVAREMKGVVERTENQVDEVESMSKKLLKLEIEPDYMKKRKIENLECVVHCEKKKTSVWREVKRKFGCMTSSTMDACSCHIKKRKTYHSYK
;
A
#
# COMPACT_ATOMS: atom_id res chain seq x y z
N MET A 1 -20.92 11.79 44.89
CA MET A 1 -21.43 11.65 43.51
C MET A 1 -21.59 13.05 42.93
N LYS A 2 -21.26 13.27 41.65
CA LYS A 2 -21.48 14.55 40.97
C LYS A 2 -22.60 14.39 39.97
N LEU A 3 -23.49 15.37 39.89
CA LEU A 3 -24.60 15.41 38.95
C LEU A 3 -24.65 16.76 38.25
N PHE A 4 -25.13 16.73 37.02
CA PHE A 4 -25.43 17.91 36.21
C PHE A 4 -26.91 17.83 35.90
N ASP A 5 -27.68 18.86 36.26
CA ASP A 5 -29.07 18.98 35.83
C ASP A 5 -29.10 19.58 34.42
N ALA A 6 -29.31 18.72 33.42
CA ALA A 6 -29.18 19.09 32.01
C ALA A 6 -30.28 20.03 31.50
N HIS A 7 -31.35 20.23 32.28
CA HIS A 7 -32.45 21.12 31.92
C HIS A 7 -33.31 21.52 33.13
N CYS A 8 -33.37 22.82 33.44
CA CYS A 8 -34.28 23.39 34.44
C CYS A 8 -34.65 24.85 34.14
N HIS A 9 -35.66 25.37 34.83
CA HIS A 9 -36.23 26.71 34.68
C HIS A 9 -36.26 27.47 36.00
N LEU A 10 -35.09 27.73 36.58
CA LEU A 10 -34.98 28.49 37.84
C LEU A 10 -35.45 29.94 37.71
N GLN A 11 -35.50 30.49 36.50
CA GLN A 11 -36.03 31.82 36.22
C GLN A 11 -37.58 31.89 36.24
N ASP A 12 -38.26 30.74 36.30
CA ASP A 12 -39.73 30.68 36.31
C ASP A 12 -40.30 31.44 37.52
N LYS A 13 -41.34 32.24 37.29
CA LYS A 13 -42.00 33.08 38.30
C LYS A 13 -42.51 32.30 39.52
N ARG A 14 -42.80 31.01 39.37
CA ARG A 14 -43.27 30.11 40.45
C ARG A 14 -42.17 29.83 41.47
N VAL A 15 -40.89 29.93 41.07
CA VAL A 15 -39.73 29.52 41.91
C VAL A 15 -38.60 30.54 41.99
N ILE A 16 -38.62 31.61 41.19
CA ILE A 16 -37.55 32.63 41.14
C ILE A 16 -37.17 33.19 42.52
N ASP A 17 -38.16 33.47 43.38
CA ASP A 17 -37.94 34.02 44.72
C ASP A 17 -37.19 33.05 45.66
N LYS A 18 -37.15 31.76 45.28
CA LYS A 18 -36.48 30.68 46.02
C LYS A 18 -35.26 30.14 45.28
N ALA A 19 -34.90 30.67 44.11
CA ALA A 19 -33.84 30.11 43.25
C ALA A 19 -32.51 29.92 44.00
N SER A 20 -32.10 30.89 44.83
CA SER A 20 -30.88 30.79 45.65
C SER A 20 -30.90 29.62 46.64
N GLN A 21 -32.06 29.38 47.28
CA GLN A 21 -32.26 28.28 48.22
C GLN A 21 -32.26 26.94 47.47
N LEU A 22 -32.94 26.87 46.33
CA LEU A 22 -33.02 25.66 45.50
C LEU A 22 -31.64 25.25 44.95
N ILE A 23 -30.85 26.21 44.46
CA ILE A 23 -29.47 25.97 44.02
C ILE A 23 -28.63 25.45 45.19
N SER A 24 -28.72 26.08 46.36
CA SER A 24 -27.96 25.64 47.54
C SER A 24 -28.34 24.24 47.99
N ALA A 25 -29.64 23.89 47.97
CA ALA A 25 -30.13 22.57 48.33
C ALA A 25 -29.63 21.50 47.34
N ALA A 26 -29.69 21.81 46.04
CA ALA A 26 -29.23 20.91 44.99
C ALA A 26 -27.70 20.67 45.02
N LEU A 27 -26.92 21.72 45.30
CA LEU A 27 -25.47 21.61 45.52
C LEU A 27 -25.15 20.69 46.70
N ALA A 28 -25.91 20.77 47.80
CA ALA A 28 -25.71 19.95 48.99
C ALA A 28 -25.92 18.45 48.73
N VAL A 29 -26.74 18.10 47.75
CA VAL A 29 -26.99 16.71 47.34
C VAL A 29 -26.13 16.24 46.15
N GLY A 30 -25.20 17.08 45.68
CA GLY A 30 -24.20 16.73 44.68
C GLY A 30 -24.51 17.18 43.24
N VAL A 31 -25.56 17.99 43.02
CA VAL A 31 -25.81 18.63 41.73
C VAL A 31 -24.91 19.84 41.60
N THR A 32 -23.80 19.70 40.86
CA THR A 32 -22.76 20.74 40.81
C THR A 32 -23.03 21.78 39.73
N ASN A 33 -23.85 21.46 38.73
CA ASN A 33 -24.11 22.31 37.58
C ASN A 33 -25.56 22.17 37.10
N PHE A 34 -26.08 23.26 36.51
CA PHE A 34 -27.46 23.37 36.04
C PHE A 34 -27.46 24.07 34.67
N ALA A 35 -28.14 23.51 33.68
CA ALA A 35 -28.50 24.25 32.48
C ALA A 35 -29.85 24.95 32.73
N VAL A 36 -29.81 26.27 32.87
CA VAL A 36 -31.02 27.08 33.12
C VAL A 36 -31.49 27.65 31.79
N ASN A 37 -32.66 27.20 31.34
CA ASN A 37 -33.16 27.49 30.01
C ASN A 37 -34.14 28.66 30.00
N GLY A 38 -33.77 29.75 29.32
CA GLY A 38 -34.70 30.81 28.97
C GLY A 38 -35.71 30.36 27.93
N THR A 39 -36.92 30.88 28.02
CA THR A 39 -38.05 30.46 27.17
C THR A 39 -38.54 31.57 26.25
N SER A 40 -38.27 32.84 26.57
CA SER A 40 -38.73 34.00 25.80
C SER A 40 -37.87 35.25 26.02
N GLU A 41 -38.02 36.27 25.17
CA GLU A 41 -37.32 37.56 25.34
C GLU A 41 -37.48 38.20 26.74
N LYS A 42 -38.59 37.86 27.43
CA LYS A 42 -38.92 38.39 28.75
C LYS A 42 -38.03 37.83 29.87
N ASP A 43 -37.48 36.63 29.72
CA ASP A 43 -36.73 35.93 30.77
C ASP A 43 -35.22 35.80 30.52
N TRP A 44 -34.73 36.05 29.30
CA TRP A 44 -33.31 35.94 28.98
C TRP A 44 -32.37 36.80 29.85
N ASN A 45 -32.80 38.00 30.26
CA ASN A 45 -31.99 38.82 31.18
C ASN A 45 -31.84 38.17 32.57
N LEU A 46 -32.90 37.52 33.07
CA LEU A 46 -32.86 36.82 34.35
C LEU A 46 -31.93 35.60 34.27
N VAL A 47 -32.02 34.83 33.17
CA VAL A 47 -31.14 33.67 32.94
C VAL A 47 -29.68 34.12 32.82
N LYS A 48 -29.43 35.24 32.13
CA LYS A 48 -28.09 35.84 32.06
C LYS A 48 -27.56 36.21 33.43
N GLU A 49 -28.35 36.93 34.23
CA GLU A 49 -27.99 37.33 35.60
C GLU A 49 -27.71 36.11 36.49
N MET A 50 -28.49 35.04 36.35
CA MET A 50 -28.23 33.78 37.06
C MET A 50 -26.89 33.16 36.68
N GLY A 51 -26.55 33.12 35.39
CA GLY A 51 -25.25 32.61 34.93
C GLY A 51 -24.06 33.48 35.37
N GLU A 52 -24.27 34.78 35.58
CA GLU A 52 -23.26 35.71 36.12
C GLU A 52 -23.14 35.58 37.66
N THR A 53 -24.26 35.32 38.35
CA THR A 53 -24.32 35.23 39.82
C THR A 53 -23.86 33.88 40.35
N TYR A 54 -24.23 32.78 39.66
CA TYR A 54 -23.99 31.42 40.10
C TYR A 54 -23.06 30.69 39.12
N PRO A 55 -21.79 30.43 39.46
CA PRO A 55 -20.87 29.69 38.59
C PRO A 55 -21.31 28.26 38.24
N SER A 56 -22.24 27.69 39.01
CA SER A 56 -22.87 26.40 38.72
C SER A 56 -23.91 26.47 37.59
N VAL A 57 -24.37 27.66 37.21
CA VAL A 57 -25.40 27.84 36.18
C VAL A 57 -24.77 28.03 34.81
N VAL A 58 -25.18 27.21 33.85
CA VAL A 58 -24.97 27.40 32.42
C VAL A 58 -26.23 28.07 31.87
N PRO A 59 -26.16 29.34 31.46
CA PRO A 59 -27.33 30.02 30.89
C PRO A 59 -27.60 29.49 29.47
N CYS A 60 -28.87 29.22 29.16
CA CYS A 60 -29.30 28.92 27.80
C CYS A 60 -30.28 30.00 27.31
N PHE A 61 -30.11 30.46 26.07
CA PHE A 61 -31.03 31.40 25.43
C PHE A 61 -31.70 30.81 24.20
N GLY A 62 -33.03 30.91 24.15
CA GLY A 62 -33.85 30.40 23.08
C GLY A 62 -35.29 30.90 23.21
N LEU A 63 -36.00 30.90 22.09
CA LEU A 63 -37.43 31.17 22.02
C LEU A 63 -38.16 29.83 21.87
N HIS A 64 -38.83 29.43 22.95
CA HIS A 64 -39.57 28.19 23.05
C HIS A 64 -40.86 28.24 22.21
N PRO A 65 -41.31 27.12 21.60
CA PRO A 65 -42.51 27.06 20.75
C PRO A 65 -43.77 27.67 21.37
N TRP A 66 -43.94 27.60 22.70
CA TRP A 66 -45.12 28.17 23.37
C TRP A 66 -45.14 29.71 23.43
N PHE A 67 -43.99 30.36 23.29
CA PHE A 67 -43.89 31.82 23.45
C PHE A 67 -43.63 32.53 22.13
N ILE A 68 -43.71 31.83 20.99
CA ILE A 68 -43.43 32.45 19.69
C ILE A 68 -44.44 33.52 19.33
N ALA A 69 -45.70 33.40 19.77
CA ALA A 69 -46.74 34.40 19.49
C ALA A 69 -46.43 35.78 20.13
N ASP A 70 -45.67 35.78 21.23
CA ASP A 70 -45.28 36.98 21.98
C ASP A 70 -43.98 37.63 21.47
N ARG A 71 -43.37 37.08 20.42
CA ARG A 71 -42.06 37.53 19.93
C ARG A 71 -42.11 38.93 19.33
N SER A 72 -41.11 39.75 19.61
CA SER A 72 -40.94 41.06 18.99
C SER A 72 -40.49 40.91 17.52
N PRO A 73 -40.70 41.90 16.63
CA PRO A 73 -40.16 41.87 15.27
C PRO A 73 -38.61 41.77 15.18
N HIS A 74 -37.91 41.97 16.30
CA HIS A 74 -36.45 41.94 16.38
C HIS A 74 -35.91 40.81 17.25
N TRP A 75 -36.76 39.85 17.66
CA TRP A 75 -36.43 38.77 18.58
C TRP A 75 -35.14 38.03 18.24
N PHE A 76 -34.92 37.70 16.96
CA PHE A 76 -33.75 36.94 16.53
C PHE A 76 -32.47 37.78 16.57
N LYS A 77 -32.56 39.08 16.30
CA LYS A 77 -31.44 40.02 16.46
C LYS A 77 -31.09 40.19 17.93
N THR A 78 -32.11 40.27 18.79
CA THR A 78 -31.92 40.30 20.25
C THR A 78 -31.23 39.03 20.73
N LEU A 79 -31.67 37.85 20.28
CA LEU A 79 -31.06 36.56 20.62
C LEU A 79 -29.57 36.51 20.26
N LYS A 80 -29.20 36.92 19.04
CA LYS A 80 -27.79 37.00 18.62
C LYS A 80 -26.95 37.89 19.54
N LYS A 81 -27.49 39.04 19.96
CA LYS A 81 -26.82 39.95 20.90
C LYS A 81 -26.57 39.32 22.28
N PHE A 82 -27.49 38.47 22.76
CA PHE A 82 -27.25 37.74 24.02
C PHE A 82 -26.03 36.82 23.91
N PHE A 83 -25.86 36.09 22.80
CA PHE A 83 -24.66 35.26 22.58
C PHE A 83 -23.36 36.05 22.42
N GLU A 84 -23.42 37.28 21.89
CA GLU A 84 -22.27 38.19 21.85
C GLU A 84 -21.85 38.62 23.27
N THR A 85 -22.82 38.94 24.13
CA THR A 85 -22.54 39.42 25.50
C THR A 85 -22.32 38.31 26.52
N THR A 86 -22.76 37.08 26.22
CA THR A 86 -22.60 35.90 27.09
C THR A 86 -22.07 34.73 26.28
N PRO A 87 -20.78 34.73 25.90
CA PRO A 87 -20.20 33.71 25.01
C PRO A 87 -20.16 32.30 25.59
N THR A 88 -20.39 32.12 26.90
CA THR A 88 -20.46 30.82 27.58
C THR A 88 -21.84 30.18 27.51
N ALA A 89 -22.88 30.91 27.09
CA ALA A 89 -24.23 30.40 27.02
C ALA A 89 -24.41 29.29 25.97
N ALA A 90 -25.34 28.38 26.22
CA ALA A 90 -25.84 27.41 25.24
C ALA A 90 -27.10 27.93 24.53
N VAL A 91 -27.51 27.28 23.45
CA VAL A 91 -28.78 27.61 22.77
C VAL A 91 -29.90 26.82 23.43
N GLY A 92 -31.03 27.44 23.71
CA GLY A 92 -32.17 26.76 24.31
C GLY A 92 -32.92 27.61 25.33
N GLU A 93 -34.21 27.39 25.55
CA GLU A 93 -34.97 26.29 24.95
C GLU A 93 -35.59 26.69 23.60
N ILE A 94 -35.46 25.82 22.61
CA ILE A 94 -36.05 25.99 21.27
C ILE A 94 -36.72 24.68 20.88
N GLY A 95 -37.65 24.65 19.93
CA GLY A 95 -38.20 23.36 19.52
C GLY A 95 -39.54 23.38 18.82
N LEU A 96 -40.19 22.22 18.84
CA LEU A 96 -41.45 21.93 18.19
C LEU A 96 -42.40 21.21 19.15
N ASP A 97 -43.65 21.65 19.19
CA ASP A 97 -44.67 21.08 20.05
C ASP A 97 -46.02 20.99 19.31
N LYS A 98 -46.43 19.76 18.99
CA LYS A 98 -47.77 19.44 18.46
C LYS A 98 -48.76 19.02 19.55
N GLY A 99 -48.33 19.00 20.80
CA GLY A 99 -49.12 18.56 21.94
C GLY A 99 -50.29 19.50 22.24
N PRO A 100 -51.29 19.01 23.00
CA PRO A 100 -52.50 19.77 23.31
C PRO A 100 -52.23 21.01 24.18
N LEU A 101 -51.09 21.06 24.87
CA LEU A 101 -50.68 22.18 25.72
C LEU A 101 -50.08 23.36 24.95
N ALA A 102 -49.77 23.21 23.66
CA ALA A 102 -49.22 24.27 22.81
C ALA A 102 -50.22 25.43 22.52
N GLY A 103 -51.42 25.41 23.10
CA GLY A 103 -52.25 26.60 23.27
C GLY A 103 -52.80 27.22 21.98
N GLY A 104 -52.90 26.47 20.89
CA GLY A 104 -53.42 26.97 19.60
C GLY A 104 -52.42 27.76 18.75
N ILE A 105 -51.13 27.66 19.07
CA ILE A 105 -50.04 28.24 18.27
C ILE A 105 -49.93 27.52 16.93
N ASP A 106 -49.82 28.27 15.85
CA ASP A 106 -49.66 27.72 14.50
C ASP A 106 -48.35 26.92 14.41
N TYR A 107 -48.48 25.62 14.15
CA TYR A 107 -47.33 24.72 14.02
C TYR A 107 -46.40 25.13 12.87
N SER A 108 -46.93 25.71 11.80
CA SER A 108 -46.10 26.21 10.70
C SER A 108 -45.22 27.39 11.13
N ASP A 109 -45.70 28.22 12.06
CA ASP A 109 -44.93 29.32 12.63
C ASP A 109 -43.82 28.82 13.57
N GLN A 110 -44.06 27.71 14.29
CA GLN A 110 -43.01 27.03 15.07
C GLN A 110 -41.85 26.58 14.17
N LEU A 111 -42.13 25.99 13.01
CA LEU A 111 -41.10 25.56 12.05
C LEU A 111 -40.24 26.75 11.55
N VAL A 112 -40.90 27.88 11.27
CA VAL A 112 -40.23 29.12 10.81
C VAL A 112 -39.33 29.71 11.89
N VAL A 113 -39.72 29.60 13.16
CA VAL A 113 -38.97 30.14 14.31
C VAL A 113 -37.88 29.18 14.80
N PHE A 114 -38.12 27.87 14.74
CA PHE A 114 -37.17 26.85 15.21
C PHE A 114 -35.92 26.77 14.32
N ARG A 115 -36.10 26.72 12.99
CA ARG A 115 -35.00 26.49 12.04
C ARG A 115 -33.85 27.51 12.18
N PRO A 116 -34.08 28.84 12.21
CA PRO A 116 -33.01 29.83 12.37
C PRO A 116 -32.25 29.72 13.70
N GLN A 117 -32.92 29.29 14.78
CA GLN A 117 -32.26 29.13 16.09
C GLN A 117 -31.36 27.89 16.11
N LEU A 118 -31.80 26.80 15.47
CA LEU A 118 -30.98 25.60 15.32
C LEU A 118 -29.79 25.84 14.37
N GLU A 119 -29.98 26.60 13.30
CA GLU A 119 -28.89 27.08 12.42
C GLU A 119 -27.89 27.94 13.21
N LEU A 120 -28.37 28.86 14.05
CA LEU A 120 -27.52 29.68 14.92
C LEU A 120 -26.70 28.82 15.88
N ALA A 121 -27.27 27.77 16.47
CA ALA A 121 -26.53 26.84 17.33
C ALA A 121 -25.36 26.17 16.59
N LYS A 122 -25.60 25.76 15.33
CA LYS A 122 -24.57 25.20 14.46
C LYS A 122 -23.50 26.23 14.11
N GLU A 123 -23.89 27.44 13.71
CA GLU A 123 -22.97 28.53 13.37
C GLU A 123 -22.05 28.89 14.54
N LEU A 124 -22.60 28.91 15.76
CA LEU A 124 -21.85 29.21 16.98
C LEU A 124 -21.08 28.00 17.54
N ASN A 125 -21.26 26.80 16.97
CA ASN A 125 -20.75 25.53 17.48
C ASN A 125 -21.05 25.33 18.98
N LYS A 126 -22.31 25.56 19.36
CA LYS A 126 -22.79 25.49 20.75
C LYS A 126 -23.74 24.30 20.95
N PRO A 127 -23.74 23.69 22.16
CA PRO A 127 -24.81 22.78 22.55
C PRO A 127 -26.17 23.48 22.44
N VAL A 128 -27.21 22.71 22.09
CA VAL A 128 -28.58 23.21 22.00
C VAL A 128 -29.57 22.31 22.73
N ALA A 129 -30.38 22.88 23.61
CA ALA A 129 -31.52 22.22 24.26
C ALA A 129 -32.76 22.37 23.39
N VAL A 130 -33.30 21.22 22.95
CA VAL A 130 -34.42 21.12 22.01
C VAL A 130 -35.61 20.46 22.68
N HIS A 131 -36.73 21.20 22.70
CA HIS A 131 -38.06 20.71 23.01
C HIS A 131 -38.67 19.98 21.82
N CYS A 132 -39.25 18.81 22.07
CA CYS A 132 -39.93 18.06 21.03
C CYS A 132 -41.08 17.21 21.59
N ILE A 133 -42.33 17.60 21.29
CA ILE A 133 -43.53 16.82 21.62
C ILE A 133 -44.29 16.50 20.32
N ASP A 134 -44.50 15.21 20.07
CA ASP A 134 -45.20 14.65 18.90
C ASP A 134 -44.70 15.15 17.53
N ALA A 135 -43.45 15.62 17.45
CA ALA A 135 -42.84 16.23 16.27
C ALA A 135 -41.47 15.63 15.89
N PHE A 136 -41.15 14.41 16.32
CA PHE A 136 -39.82 13.81 16.13
C PHE A 136 -39.45 13.56 14.67
N ASP A 137 -40.42 13.29 13.79
CA ASP A 137 -40.16 13.10 12.35
C ASP A 137 -39.75 14.42 11.69
N ASP A 138 -40.48 15.51 11.97
CA ASP A 138 -40.15 16.85 11.48
C ASP A 138 -38.81 17.32 12.06
N LEU A 139 -38.56 17.08 13.35
CA LEU A 139 -37.28 17.36 13.99
C LEU A 139 -36.14 16.60 13.29
N LEU A 140 -36.31 15.30 13.03
CA LEU A 140 -35.30 14.49 12.35
C LEU A 140 -35.03 15.02 10.94
N GLU A 141 -36.06 15.41 10.19
CA GLU A 141 -35.91 16.00 8.86
C GLU A 141 -35.13 17.32 8.91
N ILE A 142 -35.50 18.21 9.83
CA ILE A 142 -34.83 19.49 10.02
C ILE A 142 -33.37 19.27 10.42
N MET A 143 -33.11 18.41 11.40
CA MET A 143 -31.76 18.08 11.85
C MET A 143 -30.92 17.44 10.74
N ARG A 144 -31.50 16.62 9.86
CA ARG A 144 -30.80 16.10 8.67
C ARG A 144 -30.45 17.19 7.67
N SER A 145 -31.35 18.16 7.48
CA SER A 145 -31.12 19.26 6.54
C SER A 145 -30.04 20.24 7.03
N ILE A 146 -29.91 20.42 8.34
CA ILE A 146 -28.98 21.39 8.93
C ILE A 146 -27.70 20.73 9.44
N GLY A 147 -27.73 19.49 9.93
CA GLY A 147 -26.62 18.84 10.64
C GLY A 147 -25.38 18.51 9.80
N PRO A 148 -24.41 17.76 10.37
CA PRO A 148 -24.37 17.25 11.76
C PRO A 148 -24.07 18.33 12.80
N PHE A 149 -24.34 18.04 14.08
CA PHE A 149 -24.15 18.94 15.22
C PHE A 149 -23.07 18.42 16.19
N PRO A 150 -21.78 18.72 15.94
CA PRO A 150 -20.68 18.19 16.74
C PRO A 150 -20.69 18.68 18.21
N ALA A 151 -21.22 19.89 18.47
CA ALA A 151 -21.37 20.43 19.82
C ALA A 151 -22.51 19.80 20.63
N GLY A 152 -23.36 18.98 19.99
CA GLY A 152 -24.45 18.25 20.63
C GLY A 152 -25.82 18.93 20.54
N VAL A 153 -26.85 18.12 20.35
CA VAL A 153 -28.28 18.51 20.44
C VAL A 153 -28.90 17.75 21.60
N ILE A 154 -29.20 18.41 22.70
CA ILE A 154 -29.86 17.82 23.86
C ILE A 154 -31.36 17.78 23.55
N LEU A 155 -31.89 16.59 23.32
CA LEU A 155 -33.33 16.35 23.30
C LEU A 155 -33.76 16.24 24.75
N HIS A 156 -34.25 17.35 25.28
CA HIS A 156 -34.70 17.42 26.66
C HIS A 156 -35.98 16.59 26.82
N SER A 157 -36.16 16.06 28.02
CA SER A 157 -37.28 15.24 28.47
C SER A 157 -37.75 14.22 27.42
N PHE A 158 -36.79 13.45 26.87
CA PHE A 158 -37.02 12.62 25.69
C PHE A 158 -38.11 11.57 25.91
N ASN A 159 -39.19 11.69 25.13
CA ASN A 159 -40.34 10.78 25.12
C ASN A 159 -40.59 10.13 23.74
N GLY A 160 -39.63 10.27 22.81
CA GLY A 160 -39.70 9.68 21.49
C GLY A 160 -39.54 8.15 21.50
N SER A 161 -39.81 7.53 20.34
CA SER A 161 -39.72 6.08 20.21
C SER A 161 -38.27 5.58 20.16
N ALA A 162 -38.01 4.36 20.62
CA ALA A 162 -36.68 3.76 20.58
C ALA A 162 -36.11 3.65 19.14
N GLU A 163 -36.97 3.63 18.13
CA GLU A 163 -36.62 3.52 16.71
C GLU A 163 -36.01 4.81 16.13
N VAL A 164 -36.32 5.98 16.70
CA VAL A 164 -35.78 7.27 16.21
C VAL A 164 -34.40 7.57 16.81
N VAL A 165 -34.08 6.98 17.97
CA VAL A 165 -32.84 7.22 18.72
C VAL A 165 -31.57 7.06 17.88
N PRO A 166 -31.34 5.96 17.14
CA PRO A 166 -30.10 5.81 16.36
C PRO A 166 -29.93 6.91 15.30
N LYS A 167 -31.04 7.29 14.63
CA LYS A 167 -31.04 8.30 13.57
C LYS A 167 -30.72 9.69 14.10
N LEU A 168 -31.19 10.03 15.29
CA LEU A 168 -30.91 11.30 15.96
C LEU A 168 -29.49 11.30 16.56
N ALA A 169 -29.04 10.19 17.13
CA ALA A 169 -27.71 10.03 17.68
C ALA A 169 -26.61 10.23 16.61
N GLU A 170 -26.83 9.72 15.40
CA GLU A 170 -25.93 9.94 14.24
C GLU A 170 -25.75 11.43 13.90
N LEU A 171 -26.75 12.27 14.18
CA LEU A 171 -26.71 13.70 13.91
C LEU A 171 -26.14 14.52 15.08
N GLY A 172 -25.75 13.86 16.17
CA GLY A 172 -25.19 14.48 17.37
C GLY A 172 -26.16 14.64 18.54
N ALA A 173 -27.30 13.95 18.53
CA ALA A 173 -28.27 14.04 19.62
C ALA A 173 -27.79 13.37 20.93
N TYR A 174 -28.13 14.03 22.03
CA TYR A 174 -28.11 13.54 23.41
C TYR A 174 -29.55 13.42 23.89
N PHE A 175 -29.80 12.48 24.80
CA PHE A 175 -31.14 12.15 25.27
C PHE A 175 -31.18 12.34 26.78
N SER A 176 -31.96 13.31 27.21
CA SER A 176 -32.12 13.65 28.62
C SER A 176 -33.43 13.11 29.17
N PHE A 177 -33.42 12.70 30.44
CA PHE A 177 -34.59 12.12 31.11
C PHE A 177 -34.92 12.91 32.36
N SER A 178 -36.16 13.41 32.42
CA SER A 178 -36.75 14.15 33.55
C SER A 178 -37.59 13.24 34.44
N GLY A 179 -38.21 13.82 35.48
CA GLY A 179 -39.17 13.08 36.32
C GLY A 179 -40.43 12.62 35.57
N TRP A 180 -40.77 13.21 34.42
CA TRP A 180 -41.84 12.70 33.56
C TRP A 180 -41.60 11.26 33.10
N PHE A 181 -40.33 10.87 32.98
CA PHE A 181 -39.94 9.51 32.58
C PHE A 181 -40.41 8.44 33.59
N THR A 182 -40.63 8.81 34.85
CA THR A 182 -41.14 7.91 35.91
C THR A 182 -42.62 7.52 35.73
N TYR A 183 -43.35 8.22 34.85
CA TYR A 183 -44.74 7.93 34.51
C TYR A 183 -44.89 7.06 33.26
N ILE A 184 -43.81 6.84 32.49
CA ILE A 184 -43.83 5.99 31.30
C ILE A 184 -43.92 4.52 31.70
N ASP A 185 -44.65 3.72 30.91
CA ASP A 185 -44.69 2.25 31.10
C ASP A 185 -43.28 1.66 31.11
N GLU A 186 -42.96 0.86 32.13
CA GLU A 186 -41.60 0.36 32.35
C GLU A 186 -41.05 -0.42 31.14
N LYS A 187 -41.89 -1.12 30.37
CA LYS A 187 -41.42 -1.87 29.20
C LYS A 187 -40.97 -0.92 28.09
N ILE A 188 -41.73 0.16 27.89
CA ILE A 188 -41.37 1.21 26.93
C ILE A 188 -40.11 1.92 27.40
N ALA A 189 -40.05 2.32 28.67
CA ALA A 189 -38.90 3.01 29.25
C ALA A 189 -37.61 2.18 29.13
N ARG A 190 -37.64 0.88 29.46
CA ARG A 190 -36.49 -0.02 29.28
C ARG A 190 -36.09 -0.19 27.82
N LYS A 191 -37.06 -0.25 26.90
CA LYS A 191 -36.79 -0.35 25.45
C LYS A 191 -36.08 0.91 24.95
N THR A 192 -36.56 2.09 25.35
CA THR A 192 -35.96 3.38 25.00
C THR A 192 -34.53 3.50 25.55
N LEU A 193 -34.32 3.23 26.85
CA LEU A 193 -32.99 3.29 27.46
C LEU A 193 -31.98 2.35 26.78
N LYS A 194 -32.40 1.13 26.41
CA LYS A 194 -31.54 0.19 25.68
C LYS A 194 -31.12 0.66 24.29
N SER A 195 -31.90 1.54 23.66
CA SER A 195 -31.57 2.07 22.33
C SER A 195 -30.58 3.22 22.36
N ILE A 196 -30.37 3.84 23.52
CA ILE A 196 -29.54 5.04 23.67
C ILE A 196 -28.06 4.63 23.86
N PRO A 197 -27.14 5.19 23.06
CA PRO A 197 -25.72 5.05 23.31
C PRO A 197 -25.35 5.59 24.70
N SER A 198 -24.57 4.84 25.48
CA SER A 198 -24.23 5.24 26.85
C SER A 198 -23.53 6.59 26.93
N ASP A 199 -22.75 6.97 25.90
CA ASP A 199 -22.06 8.26 25.82
C ASP A 199 -22.96 9.44 25.40
N ARG A 200 -24.28 9.22 25.33
CA ARG A 200 -25.31 10.21 24.93
C ARG A 200 -26.48 10.34 25.91
N LEU A 201 -26.46 9.60 27.01
CA LEU A 201 -27.50 9.66 28.05
C LEU A 201 -27.23 10.82 29.01
N LEU A 202 -28.26 11.60 29.31
CA LEU A 202 -28.26 12.70 30.28
C LEU A 202 -29.42 12.56 31.27
N LEU A 203 -29.33 13.29 32.38
CA LEU A 203 -30.36 13.38 33.41
C LEU A 203 -30.71 14.85 33.65
N GLU A 204 -31.96 15.12 33.95
CA GLU A 204 -32.46 16.46 34.25
C GLU A 204 -33.63 16.41 35.23
N THR A 205 -34.06 17.58 35.69
CA THR A 205 -35.29 17.70 36.47
C THR A 205 -36.47 18.25 35.71
N ASP A 206 -36.24 19.15 34.75
CA ASP A 206 -37.30 19.98 34.15
C ASP A 206 -38.03 20.87 35.19
N SER A 207 -37.37 21.12 36.34
CA SER A 207 -37.98 21.90 37.43
C SER A 207 -38.29 23.35 37.00
N PRO A 208 -39.43 23.92 37.44
CA PRO A 208 -40.32 23.45 38.49
C PRO A 208 -41.42 22.46 38.05
N ASP A 209 -41.43 22.05 36.79
CA ASP A 209 -42.29 20.98 36.27
C ASP A 209 -41.56 19.62 36.36
N GLY A 210 -42.14 18.54 35.82
CA GLY A 210 -41.47 17.24 35.79
C GLY A 210 -41.28 16.57 37.15
N LEU A 211 -42.17 16.82 38.13
CA LEU A 211 -42.08 16.21 39.46
C LEU A 211 -42.08 14.67 39.36
N PRO A 212 -41.04 13.96 39.85
CA PRO A 212 -41.00 12.50 39.80
C PRO A 212 -42.15 11.83 40.57
N LYS A 213 -42.60 10.67 40.08
CA LYS A 213 -43.64 9.87 40.73
C LYS A 213 -43.17 9.41 42.12
N SER A 214 -43.87 9.86 43.16
CA SER A 214 -43.60 9.45 44.55
C SER A 214 -44.35 8.15 44.90
N ASP A 215 -43.81 7.38 45.85
CA ASP A 215 -44.54 6.27 46.46
C ASP A 215 -45.79 6.80 47.19
N GLU A 216 -46.95 6.16 46.97
CA GLU A 216 -48.23 6.60 47.55
C GLU A 216 -48.34 6.36 49.07
N SER A 217 -47.32 5.80 49.70
CA SER A 217 -47.28 5.44 51.12
C SER A 217 -46.81 6.56 52.06
N SER A 218 -46.35 7.71 51.55
CA SER A 218 -45.87 8.83 52.37
C SER A 218 -47.02 9.71 52.88
N SER A 219 -47.07 9.97 54.19
CA SER A 219 -48.10 10.80 54.84
C SER A 219 -47.88 12.32 54.75
N ASP A 220 -46.78 12.77 54.13
CA ASP A 220 -46.45 14.19 53.99
C ASP A 220 -47.22 14.84 52.83
N PRO A 221 -47.57 16.14 52.93
CA PRO A 221 -48.22 16.86 51.82
C PRO A 221 -47.32 16.84 50.57
N LYS A 222 -47.86 16.29 49.48
CA LYS A 222 -47.12 16.19 48.21
C LYS A 222 -46.77 17.60 47.71
N PRO A 223 -45.49 17.89 47.41
CA PRO A 223 -45.12 19.16 46.81
C PRO A 223 -45.81 19.30 45.45
N THR A 224 -46.24 20.51 45.11
CA THR A 224 -46.89 20.81 43.83
C THR A 224 -45.91 21.22 42.73
N LEU A 225 -44.66 21.53 43.10
CA LEU A 225 -43.59 21.95 42.19
C LEU A 225 -42.37 21.06 42.40
N ASN A 226 -41.64 20.81 41.31
CA ASN A 226 -40.37 20.10 41.32
C ASN A 226 -39.20 21.04 41.67
N GLU A 227 -38.06 20.46 42.03
CA GLU A 227 -36.83 21.19 42.32
C GLU A 227 -35.59 20.42 41.84
N PRO A 228 -34.46 21.09 41.57
CA PRO A 228 -33.26 20.43 41.02
C PRO A 228 -32.70 19.29 41.89
N ALA A 229 -32.94 19.31 43.21
CA ALA A 229 -32.52 18.24 44.12
C ALA A 229 -33.21 16.89 43.83
N ASN A 230 -34.39 16.92 43.20
CA ASN A 230 -35.15 15.72 42.84
C ASN A 230 -34.54 14.92 41.68
N ILE A 231 -33.46 15.40 41.06
CA ILE A 231 -32.70 14.63 40.06
C ILE A 231 -32.22 13.28 40.62
N LEU A 232 -32.05 13.16 41.95
CA LEU A 232 -31.72 11.89 42.59
C LEU A 232 -32.81 10.83 42.40
N ALA A 233 -34.09 11.22 42.42
CA ALA A 233 -35.18 10.29 42.15
C ALA A 233 -35.17 9.81 40.68
N VAL A 234 -34.82 10.71 39.76
CA VAL A 234 -34.65 10.37 38.34
C VAL A 234 -33.46 9.43 38.14
N LEU A 235 -32.32 9.73 38.75
CA LEU A 235 -31.14 8.88 38.75
C LEU A 235 -31.47 7.47 39.25
N ASP A 236 -32.16 7.38 40.38
CA ASP A 236 -32.56 6.11 40.99
C ASP A 236 -33.43 5.29 40.04
N TYR A 237 -34.43 5.92 39.44
CA TYR A 237 -35.33 5.28 38.51
C TYR A 237 -34.61 4.79 37.24
N VAL A 238 -33.81 5.65 36.60
CA VAL A 238 -33.08 5.31 35.38
C VAL A 238 -32.01 4.24 35.64
N ALA A 239 -31.32 4.29 36.78
CA ALA A 239 -30.35 3.27 37.19
C ALA A 239 -31.02 1.89 37.35
N ASN A 240 -32.18 1.84 38.00
CA ASN A 240 -32.96 0.61 38.17
C ASN A 240 -33.46 0.05 36.83
N LEU A 241 -33.91 0.91 35.92
CA LEU A 241 -34.36 0.47 34.59
C LEU A 241 -33.21 -0.04 33.71
N SER A 242 -32.03 0.58 33.85
CA SER A 242 -30.82 0.27 33.06
C SER A 242 -29.96 -0.84 33.68
N ASN A 243 -30.30 -1.31 34.88
CA ASN A 243 -29.49 -2.26 35.67
C ASN A 243 -28.04 -1.76 35.88
N MET A 244 -27.89 -0.47 36.13
CA MET A 244 -26.61 0.19 36.42
C MET A 244 -26.55 0.62 37.88
N LYS A 245 -25.34 0.72 38.43
CA LYS A 245 -25.15 1.34 39.75
C LYS A 245 -25.40 2.84 39.65
N LYS A 246 -25.99 3.44 40.69
CA LYS A 246 -26.31 4.88 40.73
C LYS A 246 -25.07 5.74 40.50
N GLU A 247 -23.95 5.37 41.12
CA GLU A 247 -22.69 6.10 41.00
C GLU A 247 -22.12 6.04 39.58
N GLU A 248 -22.29 4.91 38.91
CA GLU A 248 -21.85 4.70 37.53
C GLU A 248 -22.69 5.51 36.55
N LEU A 249 -24.02 5.49 36.71
CA LEU A 249 -24.92 6.28 35.87
C LEU A 249 -24.73 7.78 36.09
N ALA A 250 -24.53 8.21 37.34
CA ALA A 250 -24.26 9.60 37.66
C ALA A 250 -22.94 10.09 37.03
N GLU A 251 -21.86 9.32 37.16
CA GLU A 251 -20.59 9.65 36.51
C GLU A 251 -20.73 9.69 34.98
N LEU A 252 -21.41 8.71 34.40
CA LEU A 252 -21.66 8.66 32.95
C LEU A 252 -22.42 9.89 32.46
N SER A 253 -23.57 10.19 33.09
CA SER A 253 -24.39 11.36 32.76
C SER A 253 -23.63 12.66 32.97
N TYR A 254 -22.86 12.76 34.05
CA TYR A 254 -22.04 13.94 34.35
C TYR A 254 -20.97 14.16 33.28
N VAL A 255 -20.21 13.11 32.94
CA VAL A 255 -19.18 13.15 31.88
C VAL A 255 -19.79 13.55 30.54
N ASN A 256 -20.97 13.02 30.21
CA ASN A 256 -21.68 13.39 28.99
C ASN A 256 -22.11 14.87 28.99
N SER A 257 -22.54 15.39 30.15
CA SER A 257 -23.00 16.79 30.32
C SER A 257 -21.86 17.81 30.25
N VAL A 258 -20.69 17.48 30.82
CA VAL A 258 -19.52 18.37 30.85
C VAL A 258 -18.59 18.19 29.64
N ARG A 259 -19.00 17.38 28.66
CA ARG A 259 -18.24 17.11 27.43
C ARG A 259 -18.21 18.39 26.60
N ASN A 260 -17.30 19.28 26.95
CA ASN A 260 -17.03 20.53 26.24
C ASN A 260 -16.75 20.21 24.76
N SER A 261 -17.38 20.95 23.84
CA SER A 261 -16.89 21.15 22.47
C SER A 261 -15.51 21.86 22.41
N LYS A 262 -14.84 21.98 23.56
CA LYS A 262 -13.45 22.41 23.79
C LYS A 262 -12.55 21.28 24.30
N SER A 263 -12.86 20.01 24.02
CA SER A 263 -11.73 19.08 23.91
C SER A 263 -10.83 19.67 22.84
N GLN A 264 -9.55 19.88 23.12
CA GLN A 264 -8.63 20.36 22.09
C GLN A 264 -8.57 19.30 21.00
N ASP A 265 -9.44 19.47 20.01
CA ASP A 265 -9.48 18.62 18.85
C ASP A 265 -8.15 18.78 18.13
N LEU A 266 -7.55 17.65 17.85
CA LEU A 266 -6.33 17.51 17.10
C LEU A 266 -6.71 17.44 15.63
N ASP A 267 -6.48 18.53 14.93
CA ASP A 267 -6.56 18.58 13.48
C ASP A 267 -5.26 18.02 12.86
N LEU A 268 -5.40 16.96 12.07
CA LEU A 268 -4.30 16.35 11.31
C LEU A 268 -4.64 16.33 9.83
N TYR A 269 -3.62 16.55 9.02
CA TYR A 269 -3.72 16.38 7.58
C TYR A 269 -2.85 15.18 7.18
N VAL A 270 -3.49 14.14 6.63
CA VAL A 270 -2.80 12.97 6.07
C VAL A 270 -2.98 13.01 4.57
N LYS A 271 -1.89 13.21 3.82
CA LYS A 271 -1.90 13.38 2.35
C LYS A 271 -3.02 14.32 1.84
N GLY A 272 -3.24 15.43 2.54
CA GLY A 272 -4.26 16.43 2.18
C GLY A 272 -5.67 16.16 2.72
N VAL A 273 -5.95 14.98 3.27
CA VAL A 273 -7.23 14.67 3.92
C VAL A 273 -7.21 15.16 5.36
N HIS A 274 -8.22 15.94 5.73
CA HIS A 274 -8.38 16.50 7.07
C HIS A 274 -9.04 15.52 8.03
N PHE A 275 -8.43 15.33 9.20
CA PHE A 275 -8.94 14.51 10.29
C PHE A 275 -9.08 15.38 11.53
N HIS A 276 -10.31 15.47 12.03
CA HIS A 276 -10.63 16.14 13.29
C HIS A 276 -10.78 15.08 14.38
N LEU A 277 -9.83 15.05 15.32
CA LEU A 277 -9.68 13.93 16.24
C LEU A 277 -9.62 14.39 17.70
N ASN A 278 -10.20 13.60 18.60
CA ASN A 278 -10.09 13.84 20.01
C ASN A 278 -8.75 13.31 20.53
N LYS A 279 -7.90 14.21 21.02
CA LYS A 279 -6.54 13.87 21.48
C LYS A 279 -6.54 12.86 22.64
N GLU A 280 -7.53 12.91 23.54
CA GLU A 280 -7.64 11.99 24.68
C GLU A 280 -8.13 10.61 24.24
N THR A 281 -9.06 10.55 23.28
CA THR A 281 -9.49 9.28 22.66
C THR A 281 -8.32 8.55 22.00
N LEU A 282 -7.45 9.27 21.30
CA LEU A 282 -6.22 8.70 20.75
C LEU A 282 -5.27 8.24 21.86
N ALA A 283 -5.05 9.08 22.89
CA ALA A 283 -4.18 8.78 24.02
C ALA A 283 -4.60 7.50 24.76
N LYS A 284 -5.90 7.28 24.97
CA LYS A 284 -6.44 6.06 25.61
C LYS A 284 -6.01 4.76 24.92
N ARG A 285 -5.66 4.81 23.64
CA ARG A 285 -5.22 3.64 22.87
C ARG A 285 -3.75 3.68 22.45
N SER A 286 -3.07 4.82 22.55
CA SER A 286 -1.68 5.00 22.12
C SER A 286 -0.81 5.54 23.26
N ALA A 287 0.16 4.72 23.69
CA ALA A 287 1.16 5.17 24.67
C ALA A 287 1.97 6.35 24.11
N LYS A 288 2.31 6.31 22.82
CA LYS A 288 3.03 7.38 22.14
C LYS A 288 2.29 8.71 22.21
N VAL A 289 1.00 8.71 21.89
CA VAL A 289 0.17 9.93 21.96
C VAL A 289 0.05 10.40 23.41
N THR A 290 -0.07 9.49 24.38
CA THR A 290 -0.08 9.82 25.81
C THR A 290 1.20 10.57 26.21
N THR A 291 2.37 10.03 25.88
CA THR A 291 3.67 10.69 26.15
C THR A 291 3.81 12.03 25.45
N LEU A 292 3.35 12.15 24.20
CA LEU A 292 3.38 13.41 23.45
C LEU A 292 2.44 14.46 24.04
N LEU A 293 1.30 14.04 24.61
CA LEU A 293 0.40 14.94 25.32
C LEU A 293 1.00 15.42 26.64
N GLU A 294 1.52 14.52 27.44
CA GLU A 294 2.16 14.83 28.74
C GLU A 294 3.37 15.77 28.58
N SER A 295 4.12 15.61 27.49
CA SER A 295 5.28 16.46 27.17
C SER A 295 4.95 17.71 26.37
N ASN A 296 3.65 18.00 26.13
CA ASN A 296 3.16 19.13 25.33
C ASN A 296 3.75 19.21 23.90
N LYS A 297 4.00 18.05 23.30
CA LYS A 297 4.63 17.86 21.98
C LYS A 297 3.72 17.18 20.96
N LEU A 298 2.40 17.26 21.14
CA LEU A 298 1.42 16.60 20.25
C LEU A 298 1.56 16.99 18.77
N HIS A 299 2.05 18.19 18.48
CA HIS A 299 2.36 18.63 17.11
C HIS A 299 3.35 17.71 16.38
N GLU A 300 4.21 16.98 17.12
CA GLU A 300 5.16 16.02 16.56
C GLU A 300 4.47 14.82 15.88
N LEU A 301 3.23 14.51 16.27
CA LEU A 301 2.45 13.43 15.67
C LEU A 301 2.25 13.64 14.16
N ARG A 302 2.15 14.90 13.71
CA ARG A 302 2.07 15.25 12.27
C ARG A 302 3.30 14.76 11.51
N TRP A 303 4.49 14.88 12.10
CA TRP A 303 5.74 14.43 11.48
C TRP A 303 5.82 12.91 11.44
N ILE A 304 5.42 12.25 12.55
CA ILE A 304 5.38 10.78 12.62
C ILE A 304 4.52 10.23 11.49
N ILE A 305 3.27 10.71 11.35
CA ILE A 305 2.34 10.21 10.34
C ILE A 305 2.85 10.51 8.92
N ARG A 306 3.41 11.70 8.67
CA ARG A 306 3.99 12.06 7.37
C ARG A 306 5.15 11.16 7.00
N ASP A 307 6.02 10.83 7.95
CA ASP A 307 7.16 9.94 7.75
C ASP A 307 6.73 8.49 7.43
N MET A 308 5.56 8.05 7.91
CA MET A 308 5.04 6.71 7.60
C MET A 308 4.48 6.55 6.19
N ASP A 309 4.24 7.66 5.47
CA ASP A 309 3.67 7.65 4.12
C ASP A 309 2.33 6.90 3.99
N ILE A 310 1.55 6.88 5.08
CA ILE A 310 0.33 6.09 5.20
C ILE A 310 -0.81 6.70 4.38
N ASN A 311 -1.63 5.83 3.77
CA ASN A 311 -2.84 6.22 3.07
C ASN A 311 -3.91 6.73 4.07
N PRO A 312 -4.61 7.84 3.79
CA PRO A 312 -5.72 8.33 4.61
C PRO A 312 -6.74 7.25 5.02
N SER A 313 -7.05 6.28 4.16
CA SER A 313 -7.99 5.19 4.50
C SER A 313 -7.48 4.30 5.64
N ILE A 314 -6.18 4.02 5.69
CA ILE A 314 -5.54 3.26 6.78
C ILE A 314 -5.55 4.07 8.06
N PHE A 315 -5.22 5.37 7.98
CA PHE A 315 -5.28 6.24 9.14
C PHE A 315 -6.71 6.34 9.68
N HIS A 316 -7.70 6.45 8.79
CA HIS A 316 -9.12 6.40 9.16
C HIS A 316 -9.46 5.11 9.91
N LEU A 317 -9.02 3.95 9.44
CA LEU A 317 -9.25 2.66 10.11
C LEU A 317 -8.65 2.63 11.53
N VAL A 318 -7.44 3.15 11.72
CA VAL A 318 -6.79 3.25 13.03
C VAL A 318 -7.54 4.22 13.94
N THR A 319 -7.99 5.37 13.42
CA THR A 319 -8.81 6.30 14.20
C THR A 319 -10.16 5.69 14.59
N ARG A 320 -10.85 4.97 13.68
CA ARG A 320 -12.07 4.24 13.99
C ARG A 320 -11.87 3.26 15.15
N PHE A 321 -10.77 2.53 15.15
CA PHE A 321 -10.40 1.66 16.27
C PHE A 321 -10.26 2.45 17.57
N CYS A 322 -9.57 3.59 17.57
CA CYS A 322 -9.40 4.42 18.76
C CYS A 322 -10.74 4.86 19.38
N TYR A 323 -11.74 5.12 18.53
CA TYR A 323 -13.09 5.50 18.94
C TYR A 323 -13.99 4.32 19.31
N GLY A 324 -13.46 3.09 19.33
CA GLY A 324 -14.20 1.89 19.72
C GLY A 324 -15.06 1.28 18.62
N TYR A 325 -14.96 1.75 17.37
CA TYR A 325 -15.65 1.13 16.25
C TYR A 325 -14.98 -0.20 15.85
N LYS A 326 -15.79 -1.12 15.33
CA LYS A 326 -15.28 -2.33 14.68
C LYS A 326 -14.49 -1.95 13.41
N ILE A 327 -13.36 -2.62 13.23
CA ILE A 327 -12.48 -2.47 12.06
C ILE A 327 -12.37 -3.79 11.30
N GLU A 328 -12.14 -3.69 10.00
CA GLU A 328 -11.98 -4.84 9.11
C GLU A 328 -10.53 -4.94 8.64
N LEU A 329 -9.81 -5.95 9.13
CA LEU A 329 -8.44 -6.24 8.71
C LEU A 329 -8.45 -7.15 7.48
N SER A 330 -7.52 -6.91 6.56
CA SER A 330 -7.35 -7.65 5.31
C SER A 330 -5.88 -7.65 4.89
N ALA A 331 -5.47 -8.49 3.93
CA ALA A 331 -4.12 -8.40 3.36
C ALA A 331 -3.79 -7.01 2.79
N ASP A 332 -4.81 -6.28 2.32
CA ASP A 332 -4.64 -4.94 1.73
C ASP A 332 -4.24 -3.86 2.74
N ASN A 333 -4.54 -4.05 4.03
CA ASN A 333 -4.32 -3.03 5.04
C ASN A 333 -3.39 -3.46 6.18
N ILE A 334 -3.23 -4.76 6.38
CA ILE A 334 -2.61 -5.31 7.59
C ILE A 334 -1.19 -4.79 7.86
N VAL A 335 -0.35 -4.71 6.81
CA VAL A 335 1.05 -4.31 6.95
C VAL A 335 1.15 -2.85 7.38
N SER A 336 0.35 -1.98 6.76
CA SER A 336 0.30 -0.56 7.12
C SER A 336 -0.28 -0.34 8.52
N VAL A 337 -1.32 -1.09 8.87
CA VAL A 337 -1.94 -1.08 10.22
C VAL A 337 -0.94 -1.54 11.28
N LEU A 338 -0.16 -2.59 11.02
CA LEU A 338 0.89 -3.06 11.91
C LEU A 338 1.96 -1.99 12.13
N CYS A 339 2.46 -1.36 11.05
CA CYS A 339 3.46 -0.32 11.16
C CYS A 339 2.97 0.86 12.02
N ILE A 340 1.77 1.38 11.74
CA ILE A 340 1.26 2.52 12.53
C ILE A 340 0.93 2.14 13.97
N ALA A 341 0.31 0.98 14.20
CA ALA A 341 0.00 0.52 15.56
C ALA A 341 1.28 0.32 16.39
N TYR A 342 2.36 -0.17 15.76
CA TYR A 342 3.65 -0.30 16.41
C TYR A 342 4.28 1.04 16.78
N TYR A 343 4.36 1.98 15.83
CA TYR A 343 4.98 3.29 16.07
C TYR A 343 4.15 4.20 16.99
N LEU A 344 2.84 4.04 16.99
CA LEU A 344 1.96 4.69 17.95
C LEU A 344 1.93 3.95 19.30
N GLU A 345 2.69 2.87 19.46
CA GLU A 345 2.82 2.10 20.70
C GLU A 345 1.42 1.67 21.21
N MET A 346 0.58 1.17 20.30
CA MET A 346 -0.78 0.70 20.57
C MET A 346 -0.77 -0.77 21.00
N SER A 347 0.01 -1.08 22.03
CA SER A 347 0.17 -2.44 22.58
C SER A 347 -0.83 -2.73 23.71
N ASP A 348 -0.93 -4.01 24.06
CA ASP A 348 -1.77 -4.47 25.17
C ASP A 348 -1.25 -4.02 26.55
N ASP A 349 0.05 -3.67 26.63
CA ASP A 349 0.65 -3.07 27.84
C ASP A 349 0.04 -1.71 28.18
N HIS A 350 -0.37 -0.95 27.16
CA HIS A 350 -0.98 0.37 27.33
C HIS A 350 -2.50 0.30 27.55
N SER A 351 -3.19 -0.54 26.76
CA SER A 351 -4.64 -0.69 26.81
C SER A 351 -5.00 -2.12 26.46
N SER A 352 -5.89 -2.77 27.21
CA SER A 352 -6.26 -4.16 26.90
C SER A 352 -6.93 -4.29 25.53
N ASN A 353 -6.62 -5.40 24.84
CA ASN A 353 -7.19 -5.74 23.52
C ASN A 353 -6.92 -4.64 22.46
N ASN A 354 -5.67 -4.18 22.39
CA ASN A 354 -5.26 -3.07 21.55
C ASN A 354 -5.00 -3.47 20.09
N LEU A 355 -4.79 -2.46 19.23
CA LEU A 355 -4.69 -2.65 17.79
C LEU A 355 -3.49 -3.49 17.38
N LEU A 356 -2.32 -3.30 18.01
CA LEU A 356 -1.10 -4.00 17.61
C LEU A 356 -1.24 -5.52 17.77
N ASN A 357 -1.75 -5.99 18.91
CA ASN A 357 -1.91 -7.41 19.15
C ASN A 357 -3.00 -8.04 18.25
N LYS A 358 -4.09 -7.33 18.00
CA LYS A 358 -5.12 -7.73 17.02
C LYS A 358 -4.53 -7.90 15.62
N ALA A 359 -3.72 -6.94 15.18
CA ALA A 359 -3.08 -6.97 13.87
C ALA A 359 -2.04 -8.10 13.78
N VAL A 360 -1.23 -8.32 14.81
CA VAL A 360 -0.25 -9.42 14.87
C VAL A 360 -0.96 -10.78 14.79
N THR A 361 -2.06 -10.94 15.52
CA THR A 361 -2.87 -12.17 15.52
C THR A 361 -3.47 -12.43 14.15
N PHE A 362 -4.02 -11.39 13.50
CA PHE A 362 -4.58 -11.51 12.15
C PHE A 362 -3.50 -11.86 11.10
N LEU A 363 -2.33 -11.22 11.18
CA LEU A 363 -1.19 -11.52 10.32
C LEU A 363 -0.80 -12.99 10.44
N GLU A 364 -0.64 -13.50 11.66
CA GLU A 364 -0.25 -14.89 11.90
C GLU A 364 -1.29 -15.91 11.44
N GLN A 365 -2.55 -15.71 11.83
CA GLN A 365 -3.60 -16.73 11.66
C GLN A 365 -4.24 -16.74 10.28
N ARG A 366 -4.12 -15.65 9.51
CA ARG A 366 -4.80 -15.50 8.22
C ARG A 366 -3.81 -15.26 7.09
N VAL A 367 -2.98 -14.23 7.23
CA VAL A 367 -2.13 -13.76 6.13
C VAL A 367 -0.96 -14.72 5.91
N LEU A 368 -0.12 -14.97 6.94
CA LEU A 368 1.04 -15.87 6.81
C LEU A 368 0.67 -17.33 6.54
N MET A 369 -0.56 -17.74 6.84
CA MET A 369 -1.07 -19.08 6.49
C MET A 369 -1.47 -19.21 5.02
N SER A 370 -1.74 -18.10 4.34
CA SER A 370 -2.18 -18.09 2.94
C SER A 370 -1.10 -17.51 2.03
N TRP A 371 -0.70 -18.28 1.01
CA TRP A 371 0.24 -17.82 -0.03
C TRP A 371 -0.25 -16.52 -0.69
N SER A 372 -1.49 -16.51 -1.19
CA SER A 372 -2.04 -15.38 -1.95
C SER A 372 -2.14 -14.12 -1.09
N GLU A 373 -2.58 -14.24 0.15
CA GLU A 373 -2.70 -13.10 1.07
C GLU A 373 -1.32 -12.57 1.47
N THR A 374 -0.31 -13.45 1.64
CA THR A 374 1.07 -13.06 1.95
C THR A 374 1.69 -12.26 0.80
N VAL A 375 1.59 -12.76 -0.44
CA VAL A 375 2.09 -12.06 -1.63
C VAL A 375 1.37 -10.72 -1.79
N LYS A 376 0.03 -10.73 -1.73
CA LYS A 376 -0.81 -9.54 -1.85
C LYS A 376 -0.45 -8.45 -0.83
N ALA A 377 -0.23 -8.83 0.43
CA ALA A 377 0.15 -7.91 1.50
C ALA A 377 1.49 -7.21 1.24
N LEU A 378 2.44 -7.88 0.57
CA LEU A 378 3.75 -7.31 0.24
C LEU A 378 3.72 -6.48 -1.05
N CYS A 379 2.95 -6.87 -2.06
CA CYS A 379 2.91 -6.18 -3.36
C CYS A 379 2.45 -4.71 -3.28
N ILE A 380 1.61 -4.40 -2.29
CA ILE A 380 1.06 -3.06 -2.08
C ILE A 380 1.93 -2.16 -1.21
N CYS A 381 3.06 -2.67 -0.69
CA CYS A 381 3.94 -1.92 0.20
C CYS A 381 4.82 -0.95 -0.59
N SER A 382 4.90 0.30 -0.13
CA SER A 382 5.89 1.27 -0.60
C SER A 382 7.26 1.00 0.02
N ASP A 383 8.34 1.50 -0.60
CA ASP A 383 9.71 1.32 -0.11
C ASP A 383 9.89 1.78 1.36
N LYS A 384 9.23 2.88 1.73
CA LYS A 384 9.23 3.38 3.12
C LYS A 384 8.57 2.41 4.10
N ILE A 385 7.50 1.74 3.70
CA ILE A 385 6.87 0.71 4.53
C ILE A 385 7.81 -0.48 4.65
N LEU A 386 8.46 -0.90 3.55
CA LEU A 386 9.43 -2.00 3.59
C LEU A 386 10.62 -1.69 4.51
N ASP A 387 11.12 -0.46 4.53
CA ASP A 387 12.16 -0.02 5.49
C ASP A 387 11.71 -0.17 6.94
N LYS A 388 10.46 0.22 7.23
CA LYS A 388 9.89 0.09 8.58
C LYS A 388 9.72 -1.38 8.98
N LEU A 389 9.28 -2.23 8.07
CA LEU A 389 9.19 -3.67 8.32
C LEU A 389 10.56 -4.29 8.57
N ALA A 390 11.59 -3.87 7.80
CA ALA A 390 12.95 -4.34 7.99
C ALA A 390 13.48 -3.97 9.38
N ASN A 391 13.26 -2.74 9.84
CA ASN A 391 13.65 -2.28 11.18
C ASN A 391 13.02 -3.11 12.30
N VAL A 392 11.80 -3.60 12.09
CA VAL A 392 11.07 -4.41 13.07
C VAL A 392 11.45 -5.91 12.97
N GLY A 393 12.01 -6.34 11.84
CA GLY A 393 12.34 -7.75 11.54
C GLY A 393 11.18 -8.53 10.92
N LEU A 394 10.15 -7.84 10.42
CA LEU A 394 8.99 -8.49 9.79
C LEU A 394 9.27 -9.01 8.39
N ILE A 395 10.19 -8.38 7.65
CA ILE A 395 10.55 -8.82 6.29
C ILE A 395 11.02 -10.27 6.30
N GLU A 396 11.90 -10.64 7.23
CA GLU A 396 12.40 -12.01 7.36
C GLU A 396 11.27 -13.01 7.62
N VAL A 397 10.28 -12.65 8.44
CA VAL A 397 9.11 -13.51 8.73
C VAL A 397 8.28 -13.78 7.48
N PHE A 398 8.03 -12.74 6.68
CA PHE A 398 7.32 -12.88 5.41
C PHE A 398 8.12 -13.73 4.41
N LEU A 399 9.42 -13.47 4.28
CA LEU A 399 10.30 -14.20 3.38
C LEU A 399 10.41 -15.67 3.77
N ASP A 400 10.68 -15.98 5.04
CA ASP A 400 10.74 -17.35 5.57
C ASP A 400 9.44 -18.11 5.25
N SER A 401 8.29 -17.45 5.45
CA SER A 401 6.98 -18.03 5.19
C SER A 401 6.70 -18.29 3.70
N LEU A 402 7.19 -17.43 2.80
CA LEU A 402 7.08 -17.63 1.35
C LEU A 402 8.08 -18.68 0.86
N ILE A 403 9.31 -18.66 1.35
CA ILE A 403 10.35 -19.64 0.99
C ILE A 403 9.88 -21.05 1.37
N GLU A 404 9.40 -21.26 2.60
CA GLU A 404 8.87 -22.55 3.03
C GLU A 404 7.77 -23.08 2.09
N LYS A 405 6.83 -22.23 1.69
CA LYS A 405 5.74 -22.61 0.78
C LYS A 405 6.24 -22.85 -0.66
N ALA A 406 7.17 -22.03 -1.14
CA ALA A 406 7.76 -22.16 -2.48
C ALA A 406 8.64 -23.41 -2.62
N LEU A 407 9.30 -23.83 -1.54
CA LEU A 407 10.05 -25.08 -1.50
C LEU A 407 9.13 -26.31 -1.55
N ASN A 408 7.89 -26.19 -1.02
CA ASN A 408 6.88 -27.24 -1.11
C ASN A 408 6.19 -27.29 -2.49
N ASP A 409 5.93 -26.15 -3.13
CA ASP A 409 5.40 -26.06 -4.50
C ASP A 409 6.10 -24.97 -5.31
N THR A 410 7.08 -25.39 -6.13
CA THR A 410 7.90 -24.48 -6.95
C THR A 410 7.13 -23.76 -8.05
N ARG A 411 5.90 -24.16 -8.38
CA ARG A 411 5.06 -23.45 -9.37
C ARG A 411 4.61 -22.09 -8.85
N LEU A 412 4.54 -21.93 -7.54
CA LEU A 412 4.16 -20.69 -6.87
C LEU A 412 5.13 -19.54 -7.16
N LEU A 413 6.37 -19.84 -7.57
CA LEU A 413 7.37 -18.82 -7.95
C LEU A 413 6.89 -17.87 -9.05
N GLN A 414 5.91 -18.26 -9.86
CA GLN A 414 5.33 -17.39 -10.88
C GLN A 414 4.51 -16.23 -10.29
N ASP A 415 3.92 -16.38 -9.11
CA ASP A 415 3.12 -15.31 -8.48
C ASP A 415 4.00 -14.20 -7.89
N LEU A 416 5.24 -14.56 -7.53
CA LEU A 416 6.21 -13.65 -6.92
C LEU A 416 6.71 -12.58 -7.88
N ILE A 417 6.46 -12.72 -9.19
CA ILE A 417 6.89 -11.72 -10.17
C ILE A 417 6.26 -10.35 -9.95
N THR A 418 5.19 -10.27 -9.14
CA THR A 418 4.52 -9.04 -8.77
C THR A 418 5.21 -8.28 -7.65
N LEU A 419 6.18 -8.90 -6.96
CA LEU A 419 6.90 -8.28 -5.86
C LEU A 419 7.96 -7.27 -6.34
N PRO A 420 8.22 -6.22 -5.56
CA PRO A 420 9.34 -5.31 -5.82
C PRO A 420 10.69 -6.04 -5.70
N LEU A 421 11.68 -5.56 -6.46
CA LEU A 421 13.00 -6.22 -6.61
C LEU A 421 13.66 -6.55 -5.27
N ARG A 422 13.57 -5.61 -4.32
CA ARG A 422 14.10 -5.73 -2.95
C ARG A 422 13.61 -6.97 -2.20
N LEU A 423 12.41 -7.46 -2.51
CA LEU A 423 11.86 -8.68 -1.91
C LEU A 423 12.05 -9.90 -2.82
N TYR A 424 11.87 -9.70 -4.13
CA TYR A 424 11.97 -10.77 -5.11
C TYR A 424 13.37 -11.39 -5.14
N GLU A 425 14.42 -10.58 -5.26
CA GLU A 425 15.79 -11.06 -5.40
C GLU A 425 16.26 -11.92 -4.21
N PRO A 426 16.19 -11.46 -2.94
CA PRO A 426 16.61 -12.28 -1.80
C PRO A 426 15.83 -13.59 -1.69
N LEU A 427 14.55 -13.57 -2.04
CA LEU A 427 13.70 -14.75 -2.02
C LEU A 427 14.16 -15.78 -3.06
N ILE A 428 14.33 -15.38 -4.32
CA ILE A 428 14.77 -16.30 -5.38
C ILE A 428 16.20 -16.79 -5.11
N LEU A 429 17.10 -15.95 -4.62
CA LEU A 429 18.46 -16.37 -4.22
C LEU A 429 18.42 -17.45 -3.15
N GLU A 430 17.56 -17.31 -2.14
CA GLU A 430 17.47 -18.32 -1.08
C GLU A 430 16.86 -19.62 -1.62
N VAL A 431 15.76 -19.52 -2.37
CA VAL A 431 15.13 -20.68 -3.01
C VAL A 431 16.10 -21.42 -3.94
N SER A 432 16.97 -20.70 -4.67
CA SER A 432 17.95 -21.30 -5.58
C SER A 432 19.04 -22.14 -4.90
N LYS A 433 19.27 -21.94 -3.59
CA LYS A 433 20.23 -22.74 -2.81
C LYS A 433 19.69 -24.12 -2.47
N HIS A 434 18.39 -24.32 -2.60
CA HIS A 434 17.72 -25.60 -2.37
C HIS A 434 17.51 -26.36 -3.68
N ASN A 435 17.17 -27.65 -3.57
CA ASN A 435 16.96 -28.52 -4.72
C ASN A 435 15.60 -28.29 -5.37
N VAL A 436 15.43 -27.16 -6.05
CA VAL A 436 14.19 -26.75 -6.75
C VAL A 436 14.25 -27.03 -8.25
N SER A 437 13.07 -27.12 -8.88
CA SER A 437 12.98 -27.24 -10.34
C SER A 437 13.59 -26.02 -11.02
N LEU A 438 14.67 -26.25 -11.77
CA LEU A 438 15.37 -25.21 -12.51
C LEU A 438 14.48 -24.56 -13.57
N GLU A 439 13.57 -25.33 -14.16
CA GLU A 439 12.59 -24.84 -15.15
C GLU A 439 11.67 -23.77 -14.55
N ASN A 440 11.10 -24.03 -13.37
CA ASN A 440 10.21 -23.08 -12.69
C ASN A 440 10.95 -21.82 -12.23
N LEU A 441 12.20 -21.99 -11.78
CA LEU A 441 13.06 -20.87 -11.36
C LEU A 441 13.40 -19.97 -12.56
N VAL A 442 13.90 -20.55 -13.66
CA VAL A 442 14.22 -19.82 -14.88
C VAL A 442 12.97 -19.12 -15.43
N ALA A 443 11.83 -19.82 -15.48
CA ALA A 443 10.58 -19.23 -15.92
C ALA A 443 10.17 -18.01 -15.07
N SER A 444 10.30 -18.10 -13.73
CA SER A 444 9.98 -16.98 -12.84
C SER A 444 10.89 -15.77 -13.12
N VAL A 445 12.21 -15.98 -13.19
CA VAL A 445 13.19 -14.91 -13.43
C VAL A 445 13.00 -14.27 -14.81
N CYS A 446 12.76 -15.08 -15.85
CA CYS A 446 12.47 -14.57 -17.18
C CYS A 446 11.16 -13.76 -17.24
N ASN A 447 10.11 -14.24 -16.56
CA ASN A 447 8.84 -13.52 -16.48
C ASN A 447 8.97 -12.21 -15.69
N TYR A 448 9.78 -12.20 -14.62
CA TYR A 448 10.13 -10.99 -13.89
C TYR A 448 10.79 -9.95 -14.79
N ALA A 449 11.81 -10.35 -15.56
CA ALA A 449 12.51 -9.47 -16.49
C ALA A 449 11.58 -8.93 -17.58
N ASN A 450 10.71 -9.78 -18.13
CA ASN A 450 9.72 -9.36 -19.13
C ASN A 450 8.78 -8.28 -18.60
N ARG A 451 8.33 -8.40 -17.35
CA ARG A 451 7.42 -7.44 -16.70
C ARG A 451 8.13 -6.14 -16.32
N TRP A 452 9.27 -6.22 -15.64
CA TRP A 452 9.86 -5.05 -14.97
C TRP A 452 11.01 -4.39 -15.73
N VAL A 453 11.66 -5.12 -16.64
CA VAL A 453 12.82 -4.60 -17.39
C VAL A 453 12.41 -4.28 -18.83
N PHE A 454 11.77 -5.24 -19.51
CA PHE A 454 11.55 -5.14 -20.97
C PHE A 454 10.24 -4.45 -21.41
N GLU A 455 9.32 -4.12 -20.51
CA GLU A 455 8.14 -3.31 -20.87
C GLU A 455 8.58 -1.90 -21.29
N LYS A 456 7.99 -1.36 -22.36
CA LYS A 456 8.34 -0.02 -22.90
C LYS A 456 7.81 1.09 -21.98
N ASP A 457 8.68 2.04 -21.60
CA ASP A 457 8.30 3.16 -20.71
C ASP A 457 7.74 4.39 -21.43
N SER A 458 7.02 5.19 -20.64
CA SER A 458 6.46 6.52 -20.95
C SER A 458 7.44 7.71 -20.80
N GLY A 459 8.75 7.48 -20.65
CA GLY A 459 9.79 8.51 -20.80
C GLY A 459 10.33 9.22 -19.54
N ASP A 460 10.29 8.60 -18.35
CA ASP A 460 10.89 9.15 -17.11
C ASP A 460 12.27 8.54 -16.77
N GLY A 461 13.23 9.38 -16.37
CA GLY A 461 14.61 9.00 -16.04
C GLY A 461 14.76 8.23 -14.71
N SER A 462 13.80 8.33 -13.78
CA SER A 462 13.81 7.52 -12.56
C SER A 462 13.59 6.02 -12.84
N VAL A 463 12.83 5.72 -13.90
CA VAL A 463 12.48 4.35 -14.30
C VAL A 463 13.69 3.61 -14.88
N SER A 464 14.58 4.32 -15.58
CA SER A 464 15.80 3.75 -16.15
C SER A 464 16.74 3.15 -15.09
N ARG A 465 16.86 3.79 -13.92
CA ARG A 465 17.71 3.27 -12.83
C ARG A 465 17.15 1.97 -12.24
N ASN A 466 15.84 1.91 -12.01
CA ASN A 466 15.20 0.71 -11.48
C ASN A 466 15.32 -0.48 -12.45
N LYS A 467 15.22 -0.22 -13.76
CA LYS A 467 15.43 -1.22 -14.79
C LYS A 467 16.87 -1.73 -14.82
N ARG A 468 17.85 -0.84 -14.65
CA ARG A 468 19.26 -1.21 -14.56
C ARG A 468 19.52 -2.15 -13.37
N GLU A 469 19.02 -1.80 -12.19
CA GLU A 469 19.15 -2.66 -11.00
C GLU A 469 18.42 -4.01 -11.22
N GLY A 470 17.27 -3.98 -11.90
CA GLY A 470 16.53 -5.16 -12.31
C GLY A 470 17.30 -6.11 -13.23
N ILE A 471 17.92 -5.61 -14.30
CA ILE A 471 18.68 -6.47 -15.23
C ILE A 471 19.95 -7.04 -14.59
N GLU A 472 20.61 -6.28 -13.71
CA GLU A 472 21.77 -6.74 -12.94
C GLU A 472 21.38 -7.83 -11.93
N ALA A 473 20.19 -7.76 -11.33
CA ALA A 473 19.67 -8.83 -10.48
C ALA A 473 19.26 -10.07 -11.31
N VAL A 474 18.62 -9.89 -12.45
CA VAL A 474 18.25 -10.99 -13.37
C VAL A 474 19.49 -11.81 -13.74
N GLU A 475 20.61 -11.17 -14.09
CA GLU A 475 21.85 -11.88 -14.38
C GLU A 475 22.33 -12.75 -13.20
N ARG A 476 22.32 -12.19 -11.98
CA ARG A 476 22.73 -12.90 -10.77
C ARG A 476 21.83 -14.09 -10.43
N LEU A 477 20.53 -13.99 -10.74
CA LEU A 477 19.53 -15.02 -10.46
C LEU A 477 19.50 -16.15 -11.48
N LEU A 478 19.97 -15.91 -12.72
CA LEU A 478 19.93 -16.92 -13.78
C LEU A 478 21.01 -17.99 -13.59
N PRO A 479 20.69 -19.27 -13.82
CA PRO A 479 21.68 -20.35 -13.75
C PRO A 479 22.70 -20.26 -14.89
N HIS A 480 23.85 -20.91 -14.70
CA HIS A 480 24.90 -21.02 -15.72
C HIS A 480 24.74 -22.27 -16.61
N GLN A 481 23.75 -23.13 -16.32
CA GLN A 481 23.58 -24.40 -17.01
C GLN A 481 23.10 -24.20 -18.45
N ARG A 482 23.85 -24.76 -19.40
CA ARG A 482 23.56 -24.73 -20.84
C ARG A 482 22.16 -25.26 -21.18
N GLY A 483 21.47 -24.59 -22.09
CA GLY A 483 20.21 -25.04 -22.67
C GLY A 483 18.96 -24.81 -21.80
N THR A 484 19.13 -24.21 -20.62
CA THR A 484 18.01 -23.95 -19.69
C THR A 484 17.28 -22.64 -20.00
N ILE A 485 18.00 -21.65 -20.53
CA ILE A 485 17.49 -20.33 -20.89
C ILE A 485 17.48 -20.24 -22.41
N SER A 486 16.43 -19.67 -23.01
CA SER A 486 16.40 -19.47 -24.46
C SER A 486 17.48 -18.47 -24.91
N SER A 487 18.18 -18.75 -26.02
CA SER A 487 19.19 -17.85 -26.58
C SER A 487 18.60 -16.47 -26.88
N GLY A 488 17.40 -16.39 -27.47
CA GLY A 488 16.73 -15.11 -27.73
C GLY A 488 16.52 -14.26 -26.47
N PHE A 489 16.22 -14.86 -25.31
CA PHE A 489 16.10 -14.13 -24.04
C PHE A 489 17.47 -13.64 -23.54
N LEU A 490 18.51 -14.49 -23.59
CA LEU A 490 19.85 -14.10 -23.16
C LEU A 490 20.42 -12.97 -24.01
N PHE A 491 20.24 -13.07 -25.33
CA PHE A 491 20.53 -11.98 -26.23
C PHE A 491 19.72 -10.78 -25.75
N LYS A 492 18.39 -10.73 -25.86
CA LYS A 492 17.58 -9.57 -25.43
C LYS A 492 18.04 -8.92 -24.11
N SER A 493 18.38 -9.72 -23.11
CA SER A 493 18.93 -9.27 -21.82
C SER A 493 20.29 -8.54 -21.93
N LEU A 494 21.22 -9.05 -22.73
CA LEU A 494 22.50 -8.39 -23.03
C LEU A 494 22.29 -7.02 -23.71
N LYS A 495 21.43 -6.91 -24.73
CA LYS A 495 21.14 -5.62 -25.39
C LYS A 495 20.60 -4.61 -24.40
N GLU A 496 19.62 -5.04 -23.60
CA GLU A 496 19.02 -4.17 -22.60
C GLU A 496 20.04 -3.76 -21.53
N SER A 497 20.93 -4.65 -21.11
CA SER A 497 22.00 -4.33 -20.15
C SER A 497 23.00 -3.30 -20.70
N ILE A 498 23.30 -3.34 -22.00
CA ILE A 498 24.14 -2.33 -22.68
C ILE A 498 23.40 -0.99 -22.73
N PHE A 499 22.13 -1.01 -23.17
CA PHE A 499 21.28 0.18 -23.28
C PHE A 499 21.10 0.89 -21.92
N LEU A 500 20.86 0.14 -20.85
CA LEU A 500 20.69 0.66 -19.50
C LEU A 500 22.00 1.01 -18.79
N GLY A 501 23.16 0.75 -19.42
CA GLY A 501 24.47 1.01 -18.83
C GLY A 501 24.77 0.18 -17.58
N ALA A 502 24.38 -1.10 -17.58
CA ALA A 502 24.65 -2.04 -16.49
C ALA A 502 26.16 -2.28 -16.27
N CYS A 503 26.51 -2.81 -15.10
CA CYS A 503 27.91 -3.08 -14.74
C CYS A 503 28.59 -4.08 -15.70
N SER A 504 29.92 -4.01 -15.81
CA SER A 504 30.70 -4.90 -16.69
C SER A 504 30.53 -6.38 -16.35
N ASP A 505 30.39 -6.71 -15.06
CA ASP A 505 30.22 -8.08 -14.60
C ASP A 505 28.90 -8.67 -15.08
N CYS A 506 27.81 -7.89 -15.04
CA CYS A 506 26.50 -8.30 -15.56
C CYS A 506 26.55 -8.57 -17.07
N ARG A 507 27.12 -7.64 -17.86
CA ARG A 507 27.27 -7.82 -19.32
C ARG A 507 28.08 -9.07 -19.65
N LYS A 508 29.22 -9.25 -18.97
CA LYS A 508 30.08 -10.43 -19.13
C LYS A 508 29.36 -11.73 -18.71
N GLY A 509 28.52 -11.68 -17.69
CA GLY A 509 27.70 -12.82 -17.26
C GLY A 509 26.74 -13.30 -18.35
N PHE A 510 26.08 -12.37 -19.05
CA PHE A 510 25.25 -12.71 -20.21
C PHE A 510 26.10 -13.21 -21.40
N GLU A 511 27.20 -12.54 -21.72
CA GLU A 511 28.11 -12.96 -22.80
C GLU A 511 28.58 -14.40 -22.61
N VAL A 512 29.04 -14.77 -21.40
CA VAL A 512 29.49 -16.14 -21.10
C VAL A 512 28.37 -17.16 -21.29
N ARG A 513 27.14 -16.86 -20.85
CA ARG A 513 25.99 -17.76 -21.03
C ARG A 513 25.61 -17.90 -22.50
N ILE A 514 25.61 -16.80 -23.26
CA ILE A 514 25.36 -16.80 -24.70
C ILE A 514 26.42 -17.66 -25.40
N SER A 515 27.70 -17.40 -25.13
CA SER A 515 28.81 -18.16 -25.70
C SER A 515 28.68 -19.64 -25.42
N ASN A 516 28.34 -20.05 -24.19
CA ASN A 516 28.21 -21.48 -23.84
C ASN A 516 27.10 -22.23 -24.59
N GLN A 517 26.11 -21.53 -25.17
CA GLN A 517 25.00 -22.14 -25.90
C GLN A 517 24.73 -21.51 -27.27
N LEU A 518 25.76 -20.88 -27.85
CA LEU A 518 25.64 -20.16 -29.11
C LEU A 518 25.16 -21.05 -30.26
N ASP A 519 25.53 -22.34 -30.21
CA ASP A 519 25.12 -23.37 -31.17
C ASP A 519 23.60 -23.68 -31.14
N MET A 520 22.88 -23.22 -30.12
CA MET A 520 21.43 -23.33 -30.00
C MET A 520 20.70 -22.04 -30.44
N ALA A 521 21.42 -20.97 -30.78
CA ALA A 521 20.84 -19.72 -31.24
C ALA A 521 20.42 -19.77 -32.71
N ARG A 522 19.47 -18.92 -33.09
CA ARG A 522 19.05 -18.70 -34.48
C ARG A 522 19.52 -17.33 -34.96
N ALA A 523 19.57 -17.12 -36.29
CA ALA A 523 19.94 -15.84 -36.88
C ALA A 523 19.15 -14.65 -36.31
N LYS A 524 17.83 -14.81 -36.18
CA LYS A 524 16.96 -13.81 -35.53
C LYS A 524 17.32 -13.45 -34.07
N ASP A 525 17.99 -14.33 -33.32
CA ASP A 525 18.37 -14.04 -31.93
C ASP A 525 19.54 -13.05 -31.89
N LEU A 526 20.32 -12.96 -32.97
CA LEU A 526 21.41 -12.01 -33.15
C LEU A 526 20.92 -10.60 -33.51
N GLN A 527 19.60 -10.33 -33.50
CA GLN A 527 19.00 -8.98 -33.66
C GLN A 527 19.44 -7.95 -32.61
N ILE A 528 20.24 -8.36 -31.61
CA ILE A 528 21.03 -7.41 -30.81
C ILE A 528 21.96 -6.58 -31.64
N LEU A 529 22.57 -7.22 -32.62
CA LEU A 529 23.53 -6.64 -33.52
C LEU A 529 22.84 -5.81 -34.60
N SER A 530 21.51 -5.74 -34.62
CA SER A 530 20.76 -4.86 -35.51
C SER A 530 21.24 -3.43 -35.38
N PRO A 531 21.19 -2.66 -36.49
CA PRO A 531 21.79 -1.34 -36.55
C PRO A 531 21.37 -0.46 -35.38
N THR A 532 22.35 0.17 -34.72
CA THR A 532 22.12 1.27 -33.77
C THR A 532 21.44 2.45 -34.49
N GLU A 533 21.04 3.51 -33.77
CA GLU A 533 20.36 4.67 -34.39
C GLU A 533 21.16 5.31 -35.55
N ASP A 534 22.46 5.04 -35.64
CA ASP A 534 23.38 5.47 -36.69
C ASP A 534 23.53 4.48 -37.87
N GLY A 535 22.83 3.34 -37.85
CA GLY A 535 22.91 2.32 -38.90
C GLY A 535 24.06 1.32 -38.77
N SER A 536 24.78 1.27 -37.64
CA SER A 536 25.96 0.40 -37.47
C SER A 536 25.69 -0.87 -36.64
N TYR A 537 26.31 -1.98 -37.04
CA TYR A 537 26.25 -3.26 -36.31
C TYR A 537 27.36 -3.30 -35.24
N ASP A 538 27.09 -3.87 -34.07
CA ASP A 538 28.12 -4.06 -33.02
C ASP A 538 28.98 -5.31 -33.31
N ILE A 539 29.83 -5.19 -34.32
CA ILE A 539 30.71 -6.27 -34.80
C ILE A 539 31.69 -6.73 -33.72
N GLU A 540 32.14 -5.84 -32.84
CA GLU A 540 33.10 -6.15 -31.78
C GLU A 540 32.48 -7.01 -30.68
N LEU A 541 31.23 -6.76 -30.31
CA LEU A 541 30.49 -7.63 -29.40
C LEU A 541 30.32 -9.04 -29.99
N LEU A 542 29.95 -9.15 -31.27
CA LEU A 542 29.84 -10.44 -31.96
C LEU A 542 31.17 -11.20 -31.95
N LYS A 543 32.29 -10.54 -32.28
CA LYS A 543 33.63 -11.13 -32.23
C LYS A 543 33.96 -11.61 -30.80
N THR A 544 33.61 -10.83 -29.78
CA THR A 544 33.86 -11.18 -28.38
C THR A 544 33.10 -12.45 -27.96
N ILE A 545 31.81 -12.53 -28.29
CA ILE A 545 30.96 -13.69 -28.01
C ILE A 545 31.49 -14.94 -28.72
N LEU A 546 31.84 -14.82 -30.00
CA LEU A 546 32.41 -15.91 -30.79
C LEU A 546 33.75 -16.38 -30.22
N LYS A 547 34.66 -15.45 -29.91
CA LYS A 547 35.95 -15.77 -29.30
C LYS A 547 35.78 -16.55 -28.01
N SER A 548 34.84 -16.16 -27.15
CA SER A 548 34.54 -16.91 -25.93
C SER A 548 33.93 -18.28 -26.21
N PHE A 549 33.10 -18.45 -27.24
CA PHE A 549 32.56 -19.76 -27.64
C PHE A 549 33.67 -20.72 -28.10
N TYR A 550 34.53 -20.28 -29.01
CA TYR A 550 35.64 -21.08 -29.53
C TYR A 550 36.76 -21.33 -28.49
N SER A 551 36.79 -20.58 -27.39
CA SER A 551 37.78 -20.75 -26.31
C SER A 551 37.31 -21.66 -25.16
N ASN A 552 36.00 -21.89 -25.00
CA ASN A 552 35.43 -22.59 -23.84
C ASN A 552 35.28 -24.11 -23.99
N ASP A 553 35.44 -24.68 -25.19
CA ASP A 553 35.17 -26.10 -25.42
C ASP A 553 36.37 -27.01 -25.09
N SER A 554 36.25 -27.70 -23.96
CA SER A 554 37.19 -28.74 -23.53
C SER A 554 37.04 -30.08 -24.26
N VAL A 555 35.97 -30.26 -25.04
CA VAL A 555 35.75 -31.42 -25.93
C VAL A 555 35.11 -30.92 -27.24
N PRO A 556 35.75 -31.11 -28.40
CA PRO A 556 35.22 -30.60 -29.66
C PRO A 556 34.07 -31.45 -30.17
N ASP A 557 32.83 -31.03 -29.90
CA ASP A 557 31.67 -31.50 -30.64
C ASP A 557 31.54 -30.69 -31.94
N LEU A 558 32.02 -31.27 -33.05
CA LEU A 558 31.99 -30.64 -34.37
C LEU A 558 30.58 -30.16 -34.78
N SER A 559 29.52 -30.82 -34.29
CA SER A 559 28.14 -30.45 -34.60
C SER A 559 27.77 -29.05 -34.08
N ARG A 560 28.38 -28.60 -32.96
CA ARG A 560 28.16 -27.27 -32.40
C ARG A 560 28.76 -26.19 -33.29
N PHE A 561 29.98 -26.39 -33.77
CA PHE A 561 30.62 -25.47 -34.71
C PHE A 561 29.86 -25.40 -36.04
N VAL A 562 29.34 -26.54 -36.55
CA VAL A 562 28.50 -26.57 -37.75
C VAL A 562 27.23 -25.73 -37.58
N SER A 563 26.56 -25.85 -36.43
CA SER A 563 25.36 -25.06 -36.13
C SER A 563 25.65 -23.56 -36.07
N VAL A 564 26.75 -23.15 -35.41
CA VAL A 564 27.15 -21.73 -35.35
C VAL A 564 27.52 -21.19 -36.74
N ALA A 565 28.28 -21.95 -37.53
CA ALA A 565 28.65 -21.53 -38.89
C ALA A 565 27.40 -21.31 -39.76
N ARG A 566 26.44 -22.23 -39.74
CA ARG A 566 25.17 -22.09 -40.48
C ARG A 566 24.34 -20.91 -39.99
N MET A 567 24.26 -20.72 -38.67
CA MET A 567 23.55 -19.59 -38.07
C MET A 567 24.17 -18.24 -38.51
N LEU A 568 25.49 -18.15 -38.61
CA LEU A 568 26.17 -16.93 -39.08
C LEU A 568 25.95 -16.66 -40.57
N GLU A 569 25.94 -17.70 -41.41
CA GLU A 569 25.58 -17.55 -42.83
C GLU A 569 24.13 -17.08 -42.99
N GLU A 570 23.21 -17.62 -42.19
CA GLU A 570 21.81 -17.20 -42.17
C GLU A 570 21.65 -15.77 -41.65
N PHE A 571 22.41 -15.37 -40.62
CA PHE A 571 22.44 -14.00 -40.11
C PHE A 571 22.94 -12.99 -41.15
N LEU A 572 24.01 -13.32 -41.88
CA LEU A 572 24.51 -12.48 -42.98
C LEU A 572 23.45 -12.30 -44.07
N LEU A 573 22.75 -13.38 -44.41
CA LEU A 573 21.64 -13.34 -45.37
C LEU A 573 20.49 -12.47 -44.86
N GLU A 574 20.08 -12.61 -43.60
CA GLU A 574 19.02 -11.80 -42.99
C GLU A 574 19.40 -10.31 -42.96
N ALA A 575 20.65 -9.98 -42.65
CA ALA A 575 21.17 -8.61 -42.68
C ALA A 575 21.06 -8.01 -44.09
N ALA A 576 21.54 -8.72 -45.12
CA ALA A 576 21.39 -8.30 -46.51
C ALA A 576 19.92 -8.19 -46.95
N ALA A 577 19.04 -9.04 -46.43
CA ALA A 577 17.63 -9.09 -46.78
C ALA A 577 16.75 -8.12 -45.98
N SER A 578 17.22 -7.50 -44.90
CA SER A 578 16.38 -6.67 -44.02
C SER A 578 16.84 -5.22 -43.96
N ASP A 579 18.14 -4.96 -44.12
CA ASP A 579 18.71 -3.63 -43.99
C ASP A 579 19.00 -3.02 -45.38
N ALA A 580 18.10 -2.13 -45.83
CA ALA A 580 18.27 -1.42 -47.09
C ALA A 580 19.39 -0.36 -47.05
N GLY A 581 19.91 -0.03 -45.85
CA GLY A 581 21.00 0.92 -45.64
C GLY A 581 22.36 0.27 -45.35
N LEU A 582 22.46 -1.06 -45.46
CA LEU A 582 23.66 -1.80 -45.10
C LEU A 582 24.86 -1.42 -45.98
N ARG A 583 25.86 -0.78 -45.36
CA ARG A 583 27.08 -0.35 -46.06
C ARG A 583 27.96 -1.55 -46.45
N VAL A 584 28.65 -1.44 -47.57
CA VAL A 584 29.56 -2.48 -48.11
C VAL A 584 30.62 -2.89 -47.09
N GLY A 585 31.17 -1.92 -46.34
CA GLY A 585 32.16 -2.19 -45.29
C GLY A 585 31.62 -3.09 -44.18
N THR A 586 30.42 -2.81 -43.68
CA THR A 586 29.76 -3.62 -42.63
C THR A 586 29.37 -5.00 -43.15
N PHE A 587 28.84 -5.08 -44.37
CA PHE A 587 28.55 -6.37 -45.02
C PHE A 587 29.82 -7.23 -45.14
N LYS A 588 30.94 -6.61 -45.52
CA LYS A 588 32.25 -7.26 -45.62
C LYS A 588 32.74 -7.82 -44.28
N GLU A 589 32.66 -7.06 -43.20
CA GLU A 589 33.09 -7.54 -41.88
C GLU A 589 32.24 -8.73 -41.40
N LEU A 590 30.92 -8.68 -41.63
CA LEU A 590 30.02 -9.80 -41.34
C LEU A 590 30.34 -11.02 -42.21
N ALA A 591 30.60 -10.81 -43.50
CA ALA A 591 30.98 -11.88 -44.43
C ALA A 591 32.31 -12.53 -44.04
N GLU A 592 33.28 -11.74 -43.58
CA GLU A 592 34.56 -12.24 -43.07
C GLU A 592 34.37 -13.16 -41.85
N ILE A 593 33.52 -12.75 -40.90
CA ILE A 593 33.17 -13.57 -39.73
C ILE A 593 32.49 -14.87 -40.15
N ALA A 594 31.52 -14.82 -41.07
CA ALA A 594 30.83 -16.00 -41.57
C ALA A 594 31.78 -16.97 -42.28
N VAL A 595 32.67 -16.46 -43.14
CA VAL A 595 33.72 -17.27 -43.79
C VAL A 595 34.65 -17.90 -42.75
N ALA A 596 35.11 -17.14 -41.75
CA ALA A 596 36.01 -17.66 -40.73
C ALA A 596 35.37 -18.82 -39.95
N ALA A 597 34.07 -18.74 -39.68
CA ALA A 597 33.33 -19.81 -39.01
C ALA A 597 33.03 -21.01 -39.93
N SER A 598 32.78 -20.79 -41.23
CA SER A 598 32.37 -21.86 -42.16
C SER A 598 33.53 -22.58 -42.85
N CYS A 599 34.67 -21.93 -43.05
CA CYS A 599 35.75 -22.37 -43.96
C CYS A 599 36.25 -23.79 -43.67
N ASP A 600 36.48 -24.13 -42.40
CA ASP A 600 37.06 -25.40 -42.00
C ASP A 600 36.01 -26.38 -41.41
N VAL A 601 34.74 -25.94 -41.35
CA VAL A 601 33.66 -26.68 -40.68
C VAL A 601 32.61 -27.20 -41.67
N LEU A 602 32.22 -26.38 -42.65
CA LEU A 602 31.19 -26.74 -43.61
C LEU A 602 31.81 -27.30 -44.90
N SER A 603 31.23 -28.38 -45.42
CA SER A 603 31.60 -28.93 -46.73
C SER A 603 31.23 -27.96 -47.86
N TYR A 604 30.07 -27.32 -47.73
CA TYR A 604 29.58 -26.28 -48.64
C TYR A 604 29.09 -25.06 -47.84
N SER A 605 29.29 -23.87 -48.39
CA SER A 605 29.03 -22.56 -47.78
C SER A 605 28.13 -21.71 -48.69
N ASP A 606 27.02 -22.32 -49.11
CA ASP A 606 26.09 -21.69 -50.07
C ASP A 606 25.37 -20.49 -49.47
N GLY A 607 25.25 -20.41 -48.13
CA GLY A 607 24.59 -19.30 -47.45
C GLY A 607 25.30 -17.96 -47.66
N ILE A 608 26.64 -17.95 -47.72
CA ILE A 608 27.42 -16.73 -48.02
C ILE A 608 27.12 -16.24 -49.44
N TYR A 609 27.06 -17.15 -50.41
CA TYR A 609 26.68 -16.80 -51.77
C TYR A 609 25.27 -16.23 -51.84
N ARG A 610 24.30 -16.87 -51.18
CA ARG A 610 22.92 -16.37 -51.11
C ARG A 610 22.86 -14.97 -50.51
N ALA A 611 23.64 -14.69 -49.46
CA ALA A 611 23.68 -13.38 -48.86
C ALA A 611 24.27 -12.31 -49.81
N ILE A 612 25.35 -12.64 -50.53
CA ILE A 612 25.93 -11.76 -51.56
C ILE A 612 24.91 -11.49 -52.67
N ASP A 613 24.22 -12.53 -53.15
CA ASP A 613 23.23 -12.43 -54.21
C ASP A 613 22.06 -11.49 -53.85
N VAL A 614 21.56 -11.61 -52.62
CA VAL A 614 20.50 -10.75 -52.08
C VAL A 614 21.01 -9.33 -51.82
N TYR A 615 22.23 -9.17 -51.31
CA TYR A 615 22.85 -7.87 -51.06
C TYR A 615 22.96 -7.07 -52.36
N LEU A 616 23.52 -7.67 -53.42
CA LEU A 616 23.64 -7.04 -54.73
C LEU A 616 22.29 -6.73 -55.39
N GLU A 617 21.25 -7.51 -55.08
CA GLU A 617 19.91 -7.26 -55.58
C GLU A 617 19.25 -6.02 -54.95
N ARG A 618 19.50 -5.81 -53.65
CA ARG A 618 19.00 -4.68 -52.86
C ARG A 618 19.80 -3.41 -53.12
N HIS A 619 21.11 -3.52 -53.36
CA HIS A 619 22.02 -2.40 -53.58
C HIS A 619 22.46 -2.31 -55.06
N ARG A 620 21.50 -1.97 -55.94
CA ARG A 620 21.73 -1.92 -57.40
C ARG A 620 22.57 -0.72 -57.84
N ASP A 621 22.75 0.24 -56.94
CA ASP A 621 23.50 1.48 -57.11
C ASP A 621 25.02 1.31 -56.87
N LEU A 622 25.47 0.15 -56.39
CA LEU A 622 26.89 -0.13 -56.14
C LEU A 622 27.73 -0.04 -57.42
N ILE A 623 28.90 0.60 -57.31
CA ILE A 623 29.90 0.60 -58.39
C ILE A 623 30.65 -0.73 -58.47
N GLU A 624 31.28 -1.02 -59.60
CA GLU A 624 31.97 -2.31 -59.81
C GLU A 624 33.04 -2.62 -58.75
N SER A 625 33.75 -1.62 -58.21
CA SER A 625 34.71 -1.85 -57.13
C SER A 625 34.05 -2.28 -55.82
N GLU A 626 32.87 -1.75 -55.51
CA GLU A 626 32.09 -2.10 -54.33
C GLU A 626 31.46 -3.50 -54.47
N LYS A 627 30.94 -3.83 -55.65
CA LYS A 627 30.47 -5.20 -55.95
C LYS A 627 31.61 -6.21 -55.81
N MET A 628 32.79 -5.88 -56.33
CA MET A 628 33.99 -6.70 -56.16
C MET A 628 34.38 -6.86 -54.69
N GLU A 629 34.22 -5.82 -53.87
CA GLU A 629 34.51 -5.88 -52.44
C GLU A 629 33.49 -6.76 -51.69
N ALA A 630 32.19 -6.64 -51.99
CA ALA A 630 31.16 -7.50 -51.42
C ALA A 630 31.35 -8.98 -51.81
N CYS A 631 31.80 -9.26 -53.04
CA CYS A 631 32.06 -10.61 -53.51
C CYS A 631 33.42 -11.19 -53.07
N ARG A 632 34.29 -10.41 -52.41
CA ARG A 632 35.67 -10.83 -52.06
C ARG A 632 35.71 -12.10 -51.22
N PHE A 633 34.69 -12.33 -50.41
CA PHE A 633 34.58 -13.45 -49.47
C PHE A 633 33.90 -14.69 -50.08
N LEU A 634 33.54 -14.65 -51.37
CA LEU A 634 32.97 -15.80 -52.05
C LEU A 634 34.03 -16.87 -52.33
N HIS A 635 34.11 -17.87 -51.46
CA HIS A 635 34.94 -19.05 -51.66
C HIS A 635 34.31 -20.00 -52.68
N CYS A 636 34.53 -19.77 -53.98
CA CYS A 636 33.93 -20.55 -55.07
C CYS A 636 34.10 -22.07 -54.92
N LYS A 637 35.21 -22.56 -54.33
CA LYS A 637 35.47 -23.99 -54.07
C LYS A 637 34.54 -24.64 -53.05
N LYS A 638 33.92 -23.83 -52.19
CA LYS A 638 32.96 -24.24 -51.15
C LYS A 638 31.51 -24.12 -51.62
N LEU A 639 31.26 -23.81 -52.89
CA LEU A 639 29.90 -23.82 -53.43
C LEU A 639 29.48 -25.23 -53.83
N SER A 640 28.23 -25.57 -53.54
CA SER A 640 27.61 -26.78 -54.08
C SER A 640 27.51 -26.70 -55.61
N PRO A 641 27.32 -27.83 -56.30
CA PRO A 641 27.07 -27.84 -57.75
C PRO A 641 25.90 -26.94 -58.16
N GLU A 642 24.82 -26.95 -57.38
CA GLU A 642 23.62 -26.15 -57.60
C GLU A 642 23.89 -24.65 -57.39
N ALA A 643 24.65 -24.30 -56.35
CA ALA A 643 25.04 -22.91 -56.10
C ALA A 643 26.00 -22.38 -57.17
N CYS A 644 26.95 -23.21 -57.64
CA CYS A 644 27.82 -22.90 -58.77
C CYS A 644 27.00 -22.66 -60.05
N GLU A 645 25.99 -23.48 -60.32
CA GLU A 645 25.12 -23.30 -61.48
C GLU A 645 24.38 -21.96 -61.40
N HIS A 646 23.78 -21.64 -60.23
CA HIS A 646 23.10 -20.37 -60.03
C HIS A 646 24.06 -19.18 -60.19
N ALA A 647 25.24 -19.23 -59.54
CA ALA A 647 26.24 -18.17 -59.61
C ALA A 647 26.82 -17.96 -61.01
N SER A 648 26.95 -19.03 -61.81
CA SER A 648 27.45 -18.92 -63.19
C SER A 648 26.52 -18.16 -64.13
N LYS A 649 25.22 -18.10 -63.81
CA LYS A 649 24.17 -17.42 -64.58
C LYS A 649 23.76 -16.07 -63.96
N ASN A 650 24.40 -15.67 -62.86
CA ASN A 650 23.99 -14.50 -62.09
C ASN A 650 24.60 -13.21 -62.67
N GLU A 651 23.78 -12.43 -63.37
CA GLU A 651 24.17 -11.17 -64.01
C GLU A 651 24.53 -10.06 -63.00
N LYS A 652 24.15 -10.21 -61.72
CA LYS A 652 24.47 -9.25 -60.65
C LYS A 652 25.94 -9.33 -60.23
N LEU A 653 26.60 -10.47 -60.43
CA LEU A 653 27.98 -10.70 -60.04
C LEU A 653 28.98 -10.05 -61.01
N PRO A 654 30.13 -9.54 -60.54
CA PRO A 654 31.20 -9.10 -61.43
C PRO A 654 31.71 -10.26 -62.32
N LEU A 655 31.98 -9.98 -63.60
CA LEU A 655 32.43 -10.99 -64.58
C LEU A 655 33.64 -11.80 -64.10
N ARG A 656 34.57 -11.16 -63.37
CA ARG A 656 35.75 -11.83 -62.80
C ARG A 656 35.37 -12.95 -61.82
N ILE A 657 34.32 -12.74 -61.02
CA ILE A 657 33.81 -13.73 -60.06
C ILE A 657 33.08 -14.85 -60.80
N VAL A 658 32.25 -14.53 -61.79
CA VAL A 658 31.55 -15.53 -62.63
C VAL A 658 32.56 -16.47 -63.32
N MET A 659 33.66 -15.93 -63.86
CA MET A 659 34.74 -16.76 -64.44
C MET A 659 35.39 -17.69 -63.41
N GLN A 660 35.58 -17.23 -62.17
CA GLN A 660 36.12 -18.07 -61.09
C GLN A 660 35.16 -19.21 -60.72
N VAL A 661 33.86 -18.93 -60.63
CA VAL A 661 32.82 -19.95 -60.39
C VAL A 661 32.81 -20.98 -61.50
N LEU A 662 32.81 -20.56 -62.77
CA LEU A 662 32.83 -21.47 -63.93
C LEU A 662 34.08 -22.37 -63.93
N PHE A 663 35.26 -21.80 -63.64
CA PHE A 663 36.49 -22.57 -63.55
C PHE A 663 36.41 -23.64 -62.43
N VAL A 664 35.89 -23.28 -61.27
CA VAL A 664 35.72 -24.22 -60.15
C VAL A 664 34.68 -25.30 -60.47
N SER A 665 33.56 -24.93 -61.11
CA SER A 665 32.53 -25.89 -61.54
C SER A 665 33.11 -26.93 -62.50
N GLN A 666 33.93 -26.51 -63.47
CA GLN A 666 34.65 -27.42 -64.37
C GLN A 666 35.61 -28.35 -63.63
N MET A 667 36.34 -27.83 -62.62
CA MET A 667 37.19 -28.66 -61.76
C MET A 667 36.39 -29.70 -60.97
N GLN A 668 35.28 -29.32 -60.35
CA GLN A 668 34.42 -30.23 -59.57
C GLN A 668 33.85 -31.35 -60.46
N ILE A 669 33.43 -31.04 -61.69
CA ILE A 669 32.99 -32.03 -62.68
C ILE A 669 34.13 -33.00 -63.00
N ARG A 670 35.33 -32.47 -63.31
CA ARG A 670 36.52 -33.29 -63.60
C ARG A 670 36.87 -34.23 -62.45
N ASP A 671 36.82 -33.74 -61.20
CA ASP A 671 37.16 -34.51 -60.01
C ASP A 671 36.08 -35.54 -59.66
N LYS A 672 34.81 -35.28 -59.98
CA LYS A 672 33.72 -36.26 -59.87
C LYS A 672 33.86 -37.37 -60.90
N VAL A 673 34.11 -37.02 -62.17
CA VAL A 673 34.40 -37.99 -63.25
C VAL A 673 35.63 -38.83 -62.91
N ALA A 674 36.70 -38.22 -62.37
CA ALA A 674 37.90 -38.93 -61.95
C ALA A 674 37.67 -39.89 -60.77
N ARG A 675 36.78 -39.54 -59.81
CA ARG A 675 36.37 -40.41 -58.70
C ARG A 675 35.46 -41.54 -59.15
N GLU A 676 34.55 -41.30 -60.08
CA GLU A 676 33.71 -42.34 -60.68
C GLU A 676 34.53 -43.32 -61.55
N MET A 677 35.63 -42.85 -62.15
CA MET A 677 36.60 -43.69 -62.88
C MET A 677 37.55 -44.47 -61.98
N LYS A 678 37.85 -43.98 -60.77
CA LYS A 678 38.64 -44.69 -59.74
C LYS A 678 37.71 -45.26 -58.68
N GLY A 679 37.13 -46.42 -58.94
CA GLY A 679 36.47 -47.17 -57.88
C GLY A 679 37.45 -47.42 -56.71
N VAL A 680 36.94 -47.31 -55.47
CA VAL A 680 37.36 -48.00 -54.23
C VAL A 680 37.36 -47.09 -52.99
N VAL A 681 36.73 -47.62 -51.92
CA VAL A 681 37.07 -47.59 -50.49
C VAL A 681 38.23 -46.65 -50.11
N GLU A 682 38.01 -45.71 -49.20
CA GLU A 682 38.42 -45.82 -47.78
C GLU A 682 37.96 -44.61 -46.96
N ARG A 683 37.63 -44.90 -45.69
CA ARG A 683 37.41 -43.92 -44.61
C ARG A 683 38.72 -43.17 -44.36
N THR A 684 38.63 -42.00 -43.73
CA THR A 684 39.75 -41.56 -42.89
C THR A 684 39.26 -40.81 -41.68
N GLU A 685 39.65 -41.38 -40.54
CA GLU A 685 40.04 -40.71 -39.32
C GLU A 685 40.86 -39.45 -39.66
N ASN A 686 40.48 -38.32 -39.07
CA ASN A 686 41.30 -37.14 -38.76
C ASN A 686 40.33 -36.06 -38.24
N GLN A 687 39.99 -36.10 -36.95
CA GLN A 687 39.09 -35.10 -36.35
C GLN A 687 39.69 -34.35 -35.14
N VAL A 688 41.00 -34.51 -34.87
CA VAL A 688 41.60 -33.92 -33.66
C VAL A 688 42.56 -32.76 -33.97
N ASP A 689 43.23 -32.74 -35.14
CA ASP A 689 44.21 -31.68 -35.48
C ASP A 689 43.59 -30.42 -36.11
N GLU A 690 42.36 -30.47 -36.62
CA GLU A 690 41.72 -29.33 -37.31
C GLU A 690 41.17 -28.28 -36.32
N VAL A 691 40.77 -28.70 -35.13
CA VAL A 691 40.19 -27.80 -34.10
C VAL A 691 41.21 -26.84 -33.51
N GLU A 692 42.46 -27.28 -33.36
CA GLU A 692 43.53 -26.41 -32.85
C GLU A 692 43.96 -25.34 -33.88
N SER A 693 43.76 -25.63 -35.17
CA SER A 693 43.94 -24.66 -36.27
C SER A 693 42.83 -23.61 -36.30
N MET A 694 41.58 -24.00 -36.00
CA MET A 694 40.43 -23.10 -35.91
C MET A 694 40.60 -22.03 -34.82
N SER A 695 41.01 -22.45 -33.62
CA SER A 695 41.31 -21.53 -32.51
C SER A 695 42.39 -20.51 -32.93
N LYS A 696 43.47 -20.98 -33.57
CA LYS A 696 44.59 -20.14 -34.03
C LYS A 696 44.25 -19.18 -35.17
N LYS A 697 43.27 -19.48 -36.05
CA LYS A 697 42.85 -18.56 -37.13
C LYS A 697 41.94 -17.44 -36.63
N LEU A 698 41.02 -17.74 -35.71
CA LEU A 698 40.15 -16.72 -35.09
C LEU A 698 40.95 -15.81 -34.12
N LEU A 699 41.95 -16.36 -33.43
CA LEU A 699 42.88 -15.62 -32.55
C LEU A 699 43.89 -14.73 -33.30
N LYS A 700 44.00 -14.83 -34.64
CA LYS A 700 44.96 -14.07 -35.46
C LYS A 700 44.44 -12.73 -35.98
N LEU A 701 43.17 -12.40 -35.74
CA LEU A 701 42.68 -11.02 -35.83
C LEU A 701 43.15 -10.30 -34.55
N GLU A 702 44.18 -9.45 -34.69
CA GLU A 702 45.05 -8.82 -33.65
C GLU A 702 44.27 -8.24 -32.43
N ILE A 703 44.70 -8.23 -31.15
CA ILE A 703 45.99 -7.95 -30.49
C ILE A 703 46.06 -8.64 -29.08
N GLU A 704 47.32 -8.79 -28.63
CA GLU A 704 47.93 -9.20 -27.34
C GLU A 704 47.08 -9.30 -26.03
N PRO A 705 47.40 -10.30 -25.17
CA PRO A 705 46.79 -10.46 -23.86
C PRO A 705 47.65 -9.80 -22.77
N ASP A 706 47.09 -8.84 -22.04
CA ASP A 706 47.54 -8.57 -20.68
C ASP A 706 46.33 -8.58 -19.74
N TYR A 707 46.55 -9.13 -18.55
CA TYR A 707 45.58 -9.36 -17.45
C TYR A 707 44.69 -10.61 -17.50
N MET A 708 45.29 -11.77 -17.19
CA MET A 708 44.63 -12.83 -16.41
C MET A 708 45.60 -13.41 -15.37
N LYS A 709 45.87 -12.67 -14.29
CA LYS A 709 46.44 -13.22 -13.05
C LYS A 709 45.36 -13.30 -11.97
N LYS A 710 45.04 -14.54 -11.61
CA LYS A 710 44.40 -15.01 -10.37
C LYS A 710 42.97 -14.54 -10.10
N ARG A 711 42.03 -15.47 -10.30
CA ARG A 711 41.16 -15.92 -9.20
C ARG A 711 41.14 -17.44 -9.18
N LYS A 712 41.77 -18.00 -8.14
CA LYS A 712 41.50 -19.37 -7.70
C LYS A 712 40.01 -19.40 -7.36
N ILE A 713 39.29 -20.32 -7.97
CA ILE A 713 37.99 -20.76 -7.50
C ILE A 713 38.28 -21.42 -6.15
N GLU A 714 38.01 -20.71 -5.07
CA GLU A 714 37.72 -21.38 -3.81
C GLU A 714 36.39 -22.07 -4.03
N ASN A 715 36.45 -23.39 -4.24
CA ASN A 715 35.35 -24.27 -3.88
C ASN A 715 35.00 -23.89 -2.43
N LEU A 716 33.86 -23.23 -2.25
CA LEU A 716 33.20 -23.18 -0.96
C LEU A 716 32.73 -24.60 -0.66
N GLU A 717 33.67 -25.39 -0.14
CA GLU A 717 33.36 -26.57 0.63
C GLU A 717 32.33 -26.18 1.69
N CYS A 718 31.24 -26.95 1.73
CA CYS A 718 30.21 -26.89 2.72
C CYS A 718 30.83 -26.90 4.13
N VAL A 719 30.97 -25.72 4.74
CA VAL A 719 31.09 -25.62 6.19
C VAL A 719 29.69 -25.95 6.72
N VAL A 720 29.51 -27.22 7.10
CA VAL A 720 28.41 -27.67 7.95
C VAL A 720 28.49 -26.87 9.25
N HIS A 721 27.75 -25.76 9.30
CA HIS A 721 27.59 -25.00 10.53
C HIS A 721 26.40 -25.54 11.30
N CYS A 722 26.73 -26.46 12.21
CA CYS A 722 26.11 -26.74 13.49
C CYS A 722 24.71 -26.14 13.71
N GLU A 723 23.68 -26.99 13.68
CA GLU A 723 22.32 -26.71 14.13
C GLU A 723 22.31 -26.21 15.58
N LYS A 724 22.48 -24.90 15.77
CA LYS A 724 21.97 -24.23 16.96
C LYS A 724 20.51 -23.94 16.67
N LYS A 725 19.59 -24.60 17.39
CA LYS A 725 18.14 -24.36 17.34
C LYS A 725 17.88 -22.84 17.33
N LYS A 726 17.61 -22.28 16.16
CA LYS A 726 17.25 -20.87 16.00
C LYS A 726 15.95 -20.67 16.78
N THR A 727 15.96 -19.70 17.68
CA THR A 727 14.73 -19.11 18.18
C THR A 727 13.95 -18.60 16.97
N SER A 728 12.67 -18.97 16.84
CA SER A 728 11.83 -18.54 15.72
C SER A 728 11.88 -17.01 15.61
N VAL A 729 12.29 -16.47 14.45
CA VAL A 729 12.35 -15.01 14.17
C VAL A 729 11.03 -14.34 14.55
N TRP A 730 9.92 -15.02 14.24
CA TRP A 730 8.58 -14.59 14.61
C TRP A 730 8.35 -14.46 16.12
N ARG A 731 8.92 -15.36 16.92
CA ARG A 731 8.87 -15.28 18.39
C ARG A 731 9.62 -14.06 18.91
N GLU A 732 10.74 -13.70 18.30
CA GLU A 732 11.48 -12.49 18.66
C GLU A 732 10.72 -11.20 18.26
N VAL A 733 10.12 -11.19 17.08
CA VAL A 733 9.26 -10.09 16.63
C VAL A 733 8.06 -9.90 17.57
N LYS A 734 7.37 -10.99 17.94
CA LYS A 734 6.28 -10.95 18.93
C LYS A 734 6.72 -10.39 20.28
N ARG A 735 7.94 -10.71 20.71
CA ARG A 735 8.52 -10.14 21.94
C ARG A 735 8.74 -8.63 21.81
N LYS A 736 9.24 -8.15 20.66
CA LYS A 736 9.40 -6.70 20.39
C LYS A 736 8.06 -5.96 20.37
N PHE A 737 6.97 -6.64 20.02
CA PHE A 737 5.62 -6.08 20.02
C PHE A 737 4.91 -6.10 21.39
N GLY A 738 5.50 -6.71 22.42
CA GLY A 738 4.84 -6.86 23.72
C GLY A 738 3.66 -7.85 23.70
N CYS A 739 3.54 -8.69 22.66
CA CYS A 739 2.40 -9.60 22.47
C CYS A 739 2.58 -10.97 23.17
N MET A 740 3.62 -11.15 23.99
CA MET A 740 3.83 -12.39 24.75
C MET A 740 3.45 -12.17 26.22
N THR A 741 2.44 -12.88 26.71
CA THR A 741 2.06 -12.86 28.14
C THR A 741 3.10 -13.61 28.99
N SER A 742 3.25 -13.18 30.24
CA SER A 742 4.21 -13.75 31.22
C SER A 742 4.06 -15.26 31.44
N SER A 743 2.90 -15.84 31.14
CA SER A 743 2.61 -17.28 31.20
C SER A 743 3.35 -18.14 30.18
N THR A 744 4.06 -17.55 29.21
CA THR A 744 4.91 -18.27 28.23
C THR A 744 6.41 -18.19 28.53
N MET A 745 6.80 -17.61 29.68
CA MET A 745 8.19 -17.52 30.12
C MET A 745 8.65 -18.83 30.78
N ASP A 746 8.78 -19.90 30.01
CA ASP A 746 9.61 -21.04 30.41
C ASP A 746 11.05 -20.85 29.91
N ALA A 747 11.90 -20.50 30.87
CA ALA A 747 13.35 -20.71 30.96
C ALA A 747 14.18 -20.67 29.66
N CYS A 748 14.69 -19.48 29.32
CA CYS A 748 16.08 -19.34 28.88
C CYS A 748 16.61 -17.97 29.29
N SER A 749 17.38 -17.95 30.37
CA SER A 749 18.15 -16.81 30.82
C SER A 749 19.25 -16.48 29.81
N CYS A 750 19.01 -15.51 28.93
CA CYS A 750 20.09 -14.81 28.25
C CYS A 750 20.12 -13.34 28.71
N HIS A 751 21.08 -13.03 29.58
CA HIS A 751 21.39 -11.67 29.98
C HIS A 751 21.86 -10.86 28.76
N ILE A 752 20.98 -10.02 28.18
CA ILE A 752 21.41 -8.93 27.31
C ILE A 752 21.86 -7.78 28.21
N LYS A 753 23.18 -7.67 28.41
CA LYS A 753 23.80 -6.46 28.96
C LYS A 753 23.54 -5.30 27.99
N LYS A 754 22.75 -4.31 28.43
CA LYS A 754 22.62 -3.01 27.77
C LYS A 754 24.01 -2.37 27.62
N ARG A 755 24.55 -2.29 26.40
CA ARG A 755 25.65 -1.37 26.10
C ARG A 755 25.06 0.03 25.94
N LYS A 756 25.24 0.87 26.97
CA LYS A 756 25.14 2.33 26.83
C LYS A 756 26.32 2.79 25.98
N THR A 757 26.07 3.27 24.77
CA THR A 757 27.05 4.04 23.99
C THR A 757 26.94 5.51 24.41
N TYR A 758 27.89 5.95 25.24
CA TYR A 758 28.16 7.37 25.43
C TYR A 758 28.79 7.91 24.14
N HIS A 759 28.16 8.91 23.52
CA HIS A 759 28.83 9.75 22.53
C HIS A 759 29.76 10.73 23.26
N SER A 760 31.06 10.56 23.06
CA SER A 760 32.08 11.53 23.42
C SER A 760 32.47 12.27 22.15
N TYR A 761 32.13 13.55 22.08
CA TYR A 761 32.66 14.49 21.08
C TYR A 761 34.17 14.63 21.24
N LYS A 762 34.91 14.41 20.15
CA LYS A 762 36.11 15.19 19.77
C LYS A 762 36.33 15.07 18.28
#